data_AF-A0A4D6LSB4-F1
#
_entry.id   AF-A0A4D6LSB4-F1
#
_cell.length_a   1.000
_cell.length_b   1.000
_cell.length_c   1.000
_cell.angle_alpha   90.00
_cell.angle_beta   90.00
_cell.angle_gamma   90.00
#
_symmetry.space_group_name_H-M   'P 1'
#
loop_
_entity.id
_entity.type
_entity.pdbx_description
1 polymer ?
#
loop_
_entity_poly.entity_id
_entity_poly.type
_entity_poly.pdbx_seq_one_letter_code
_entity_poly.pdbx_strand_id
1 'polypeptide(L)'
;MEYNLMNMFYLFIFVITFKLLFFRKGLKNLPPSPPSLPLIGHLHMLKHPIHRTFHTLSHKYGPIFALRFGYQPVLVVSSASAAEECFTKNDIIFANRFNSSKTKYLAFNNTLITVSSYGDHWRNLRRISSLEILSNHRLNSFLGIRRDETIRLLQKLVRVCNKSDFTKVELRPMFADLTFNTVMRMVCGKRYYGVEEHDGTNAEEARKFREVMDELTQFGLGSNLGDFVPFFRLFNFSGDKKLRKFGDKLNALFQGLIDEHRKKKESSNTMLDHLLSSQQSQPEYYTDQIIKGLIMALIVAGTETSAAALEWAMSHLANHPEVLEKARIELEKHVGEARLVEEMDVPKLQYLQNIVSETLRLNPPVPMLLPHLSSEDCTVGGYDVPRNTVLMVNAWAIHRDPELWADPTSFKPERFENGPVNGHKLIPFGLGRRACPGAAMAQKTLGLTLSSLIQCFEWKRIGEEEVDLSEGEGTVVRKATLLKKPDMEEHLTKIISFLVILVSIKLVFFRKRQKNPPPSPPSLPVIGNLHQLKLPVHRTFHVLSQKYGSIFSFRFGSQPVLVVSSASAAEECFTTNDIIFANRFRSIKTKFLGYDNTILLAASYGDHWRNLRRISSLEILSSHRLNSFSGIRIDETLKMLQILARHSNKEEFTRVELRSMFADLTFNTIMRMVCGKRYYGSEYDGTNAEEAMKFRDLMNEMAQFGLGSHLGDFVPVFRWFDFSRSHTKLRKVGEKMDALFQELIDEHRNKEQHSNTMIGRLLHLQESQPEYYTDQIIKGLIMVLIVAGTETSAIALEWAMSNLLNNPEVLEKARIELDTLIGEECLMKEEDVSKLQYLQNIISETLRLHPPAPMLLPHFSYEDCTVGGYDVPGNTMLMVNAWAIHRDPELWVDPTSFKPERFEDGPTDILKLMPFGLGRRACPGAAMAQKTLNLTLGSLIQCFEWERIGDEEVDMTEGRGTLVPKAIPLEAKCKPRPIISKNSDFSLDCSLMHNHIIALNYALVCIYSFGKISRMRV
;
A
#
# COMPACT_ATOMS: atom_id res chain seq x y z
N MET A 1 -49.05 16.45 13.61
CA MET A 1 -49.02 15.86 12.25
C MET A 1 -48.09 16.61 11.31
N GLU A 2 -48.07 17.95 11.35
CA GLU A 2 -47.24 18.79 10.46
C GLU A 2 -45.72 18.57 10.58
N TYR A 3 -45.20 18.30 11.79
CA TYR A 3 -43.77 18.03 12.01
C TYR A 3 -43.25 16.75 11.32
N ASN A 4 -44.12 15.74 11.18
CA ASN A 4 -43.79 14.49 10.47
C ASN A 4 -43.87 14.66 8.95
N LEU A 5 -44.78 15.49 8.44
CA LEU A 5 -44.83 15.84 7.02
C LEU A 5 -43.59 16.66 6.60
N MET A 6 -43.14 17.59 7.43
CA MET A 6 -41.94 18.39 7.15
C MET A 6 -40.67 17.53 7.12
N ASN A 7 -40.51 16.60 8.07
CA ASN A 7 -39.37 15.66 8.07
C ASN A 7 -39.42 14.66 6.91
N MET A 8 -40.61 14.17 6.53
CA MET A 8 -40.79 13.34 5.33
C MET A 8 -40.49 14.11 4.04
N PHE A 9 -40.83 15.40 4.00
CA PHE A 9 -40.53 16.30 2.88
C PHE A 9 -39.02 16.60 2.78
N TYR A 10 -38.33 16.86 3.90
CA TYR A 10 -36.87 17.01 3.90
C TYR A 10 -36.14 15.71 3.59
N LEU A 11 -36.66 14.55 4.02
CA LEU A 11 -36.12 13.24 3.66
C LEU A 11 -36.32 12.96 2.16
N PHE A 12 -37.48 13.33 1.61
CA PHE A 12 -37.80 13.20 0.20
C PHE A 12 -36.95 14.13 -0.68
N ILE A 13 -36.79 15.39 -0.28
CA ILE A 13 -35.86 16.33 -0.91
C ILE A 13 -34.44 15.81 -0.78
N PHE A 14 -33.99 15.38 0.40
CA PHE A 14 -32.67 14.79 0.59
C PHE A 14 -32.44 13.60 -0.34
N VAL A 15 -33.41 12.69 -0.51
CA VAL A 15 -33.32 11.54 -1.43
C VAL A 15 -33.29 11.98 -2.89
N ILE A 16 -34.08 13.00 -3.29
CA ILE A 16 -34.11 13.53 -4.65
C ILE A 16 -32.84 14.32 -4.97
N THR A 17 -32.40 15.20 -4.08
CA THR A 17 -31.17 16.01 -4.21
C THR A 17 -29.94 15.12 -4.14
N PHE A 18 -29.96 14.06 -3.33
CA PHE A 18 -28.94 13.00 -3.35
C PHE A 18 -28.97 12.22 -4.66
N LYS A 19 -30.14 11.85 -5.20
CA LYS A 19 -30.25 11.26 -6.55
C LYS A 19 -29.71 12.21 -7.62
N LEU A 20 -30.07 13.49 -7.60
CA LEU A 20 -29.68 14.47 -8.62
C LEU A 20 -28.21 14.91 -8.53
N LEU A 21 -27.62 14.95 -7.33
CA LEU A 21 -26.21 15.31 -7.12
C LEU A 21 -25.26 14.12 -7.36
N PHE A 22 -25.68 12.89 -7.08
CA PHE A 22 -24.87 11.68 -7.30
C PHE A 22 -25.16 10.98 -8.64
N PHE A 23 -26.27 11.27 -9.33
CA PHE A 23 -26.51 10.91 -10.73
C PHE A 23 -26.33 12.12 -11.66
N ARG A 24 -25.14 12.70 -11.72
CA ARG A 24 -24.69 13.31 -12.98
C ARG A 24 -24.09 12.21 -13.84
N LYS A 25 -24.94 11.55 -14.64
CA LYS A 25 -24.47 10.70 -15.74
C LYS A 25 -23.80 11.61 -16.77
N GLY A 26 -22.48 11.50 -16.90
CA GLY A 26 -21.90 11.58 -18.23
C GLY A 26 -22.56 10.48 -19.07
N LEU A 27 -22.82 10.75 -20.34
CA LEU A 27 -23.36 9.80 -21.31
C LEU A 27 -22.39 8.61 -21.44
N LYS A 28 -22.52 7.62 -20.56
CA LYS A 28 -21.82 6.33 -20.62
C LYS A 28 -22.86 5.23 -20.82
N ASN A 29 -22.60 4.35 -21.77
CA ASN A 29 -23.42 3.17 -22.07
C ASN A 29 -23.16 2.09 -21.00
N LEU A 30 -23.66 2.28 -19.79
CA LEU A 30 -23.43 1.35 -18.68
C LEU A 30 -24.26 0.06 -18.83
N PRO A 31 -23.76 -1.10 -18.33
CA PRO A 31 -24.54 -2.34 -18.35
C PRO A 31 -25.87 -2.21 -17.58
N PRO A 32 -26.91 -2.96 -17.95
CA PRO A 32 -28.16 -3.03 -17.22
C PRO A 32 -27.95 -3.37 -15.75
N SER A 33 -28.77 -2.84 -14.84
CA SER A 33 -28.62 -3.06 -13.41
C SER A 33 -29.99 -3.17 -12.72
N PRO A 34 -30.18 -4.12 -11.78
CA PRO A 34 -31.36 -4.13 -10.93
C PRO A 34 -31.46 -2.89 -10.03
N PRO A 35 -32.63 -2.64 -9.41
CA PRO A 35 -32.74 -1.62 -8.38
C PRO A 35 -31.81 -1.91 -7.19
N SER A 36 -31.02 -0.91 -6.79
CA SER A 36 -30.08 -1.03 -5.67
C SER A 36 -30.62 -0.35 -4.42
N LEU A 37 -30.39 -0.94 -3.24
CA LEU A 37 -30.68 -0.28 -1.96
C LEU A 37 -29.56 0.69 -1.59
N PRO A 38 -29.87 1.82 -0.92
CA PRO A 38 -28.85 2.73 -0.41
C PRO A 38 -27.84 2.00 0.49
N LEU A 39 -26.56 2.41 0.43
CA LEU A 39 -25.43 1.93 1.24
C LEU A 39 -24.97 0.48 1.04
N ILE A 40 -25.87 -0.51 0.96
CA ILE A 40 -25.52 -1.92 0.77
C ILE A 40 -25.54 -2.37 -0.70
N GLY A 41 -26.17 -1.58 -1.57
CA GLY A 41 -26.33 -1.90 -2.99
C GLY A 41 -27.19 -3.15 -3.19
N HIS A 42 -26.62 -4.14 -3.88
CA HIS A 42 -27.29 -5.38 -4.29
C HIS A 42 -26.97 -6.57 -3.38
N LEU A 43 -26.28 -6.37 -2.25
CA LEU A 43 -25.93 -7.46 -1.33
C LEU A 43 -27.16 -8.23 -0.81
N HIS A 44 -28.30 -7.56 -0.68
CA HIS A 44 -29.59 -8.16 -0.29
C HIS A 44 -30.14 -9.17 -1.31
N MET A 45 -29.63 -9.17 -2.54
CA MET A 45 -30.04 -10.09 -3.60
C MET A 45 -29.20 -11.37 -3.62
N LEU A 46 -28.09 -11.43 -2.87
CA LEU A 46 -27.16 -12.57 -2.87
C LEU A 46 -27.74 -13.76 -2.09
N LYS A 47 -28.48 -14.62 -2.79
CA LYS A 47 -28.89 -15.93 -2.28
C LYS A 47 -27.84 -16.98 -2.65
N HIS A 48 -27.55 -17.91 -1.75
CA HIS A 48 -26.69 -19.04 -2.05
C HIS A 48 -27.47 -20.16 -2.76
N PRO A 49 -26.87 -20.83 -3.76
CA PRO A 49 -25.53 -20.57 -4.28
C PRO A 49 -25.50 -19.38 -5.26
N ILE A 50 -24.43 -18.56 -5.18
CA ILE A 50 -24.36 -17.24 -5.85
C ILE A 50 -24.39 -17.35 -7.38
N HIS A 51 -23.77 -18.36 -7.98
CA HIS A 51 -23.78 -18.55 -9.45
C HIS A 51 -25.19 -18.73 -10.01
N ARG A 52 -26.09 -19.43 -9.29
CA ARG A 52 -27.48 -19.60 -9.70
C ARG A 52 -28.29 -18.31 -9.58
N THR A 53 -28.05 -17.56 -8.52
CA THR A 53 -28.63 -16.22 -8.34
C THR A 53 -28.24 -15.30 -9.49
N PHE A 54 -26.96 -15.27 -9.85
CA PHE A 54 -26.49 -14.45 -10.98
C PHE A 54 -26.99 -14.95 -12.33
N HIS A 55 -27.13 -16.26 -12.53
CA HIS A 55 -27.75 -16.81 -13.72
C HIS A 55 -29.23 -16.40 -13.84
N THR A 56 -29.97 -16.40 -12.73
CA THR A 56 -31.36 -15.93 -12.71
C THR A 56 -31.45 -14.44 -13.05
N LEU A 57 -30.50 -13.64 -12.57
CA LEU A 57 -30.42 -12.22 -12.92
C LEU A 57 -30.01 -12.00 -14.38
N SER A 58 -29.15 -12.85 -14.95
CA SER A 58 -28.77 -12.71 -16.37
C SER A 58 -29.94 -12.93 -17.32
N HIS A 59 -30.90 -13.79 -16.97
CA HIS A 59 -32.13 -13.95 -17.76
C HIS A 59 -33.00 -12.68 -17.79
N LYS A 60 -32.93 -11.87 -16.72
CA LYS A 60 -33.73 -10.65 -16.60
C LYS A 60 -33.04 -9.39 -17.12
N TYR A 61 -31.72 -9.30 -16.96
CA TYR A 61 -30.94 -8.09 -17.26
C TYR A 61 -29.96 -8.27 -18.43
N GLY A 62 -29.93 -9.46 -19.03
CA GLY A 62 -28.97 -9.83 -20.07
C GLY A 62 -27.70 -10.49 -19.50
N PRO A 63 -26.87 -11.11 -20.35
CA PRO A 63 -25.70 -11.88 -19.94
C PRO A 63 -24.55 -11.03 -19.37
N ILE A 64 -24.62 -9.70 -19.53
CA ILE A 64 -23.66 -8.72 -18.99
C ILE A 64 -24.48 -7.69 -18.22
N PHE A 65 -24.31 -7.64 -16.91
CA PHE A 65 -25.06 -6.71 -16.06
C PHE A 65 -24.21 -6.18 -14.90
N ALA A 66 -24.58 -5.00 -14.43
CA ALA A 66 -23.89 -4.31 -13.36
C ALA A 66 -24.60 -4.56 -12.02
N LEU A 67 -23.80 -4.87 -11.01
CA LEU A 67 -24.17 -4.87 -9.61
C LEU A 67 -23.30 -3.86 -8.86
N ARG A 68 -23.63 -3.70 -7.58
CA ARG A 68 -22.94 -2.80 -6.65
C ARG A 68 -22.96 -3.46 -5.29
N PHE A 69 -21.81 -3.84 -4.76
CA PHE A 69 -21.70 -4.39 -3.41
C PHE A 69 -21.16 -3.30 -2.50
N GLY A 70 -22.03 -2.73 -1.67
CA GLY A 70 -21.73 -1.52 -0.91
C GLY A 70 -21.35 -0.35 -1.81
N TYR A 71 -20.07 0.04 -1.83
CA TYR A 71 -19.54 1.09 -2.72
C TYR A 71 -18.81 0.53 -3.96
N GLN A 72 -18.58 -0.78 -4.00
CA GLN A 72 -17.79 -1.44 -5.01
C GLN A 72 -18.65 -1.74 -6.25
N PRO A 73 -18.37 -1.17 -7.43
CA PRO A 73 -19.02 -1.59 -8.66
C PRO A 73 -18.58 -3.01 -9.04
N VAL A 74 -19.54 -3.80 -9.52
CA VAL A 74 -19.34 -5.20 -9.90
C VAL A 74 -19.94 -5.40 -11.28
N LEU A 75 -19.18 -6.02 -12.18
CA LEU A 75 -19.64 -6.46 -13.49
C LEU A 75 -19.78 -7.99 -13.43
N VAL A 76 -20.97 -8.49 -13.72
CA VAL A 76 -21.22 -9.92 -13.84
C VAL A 76 -21.31 -10.28 -15.32
N VAL A 77 -20.52 -11.28 -15.73
CA VAL A 77 -20.48 -11.77 -17.11
C VAL A 77 -20.85 -13.26 -17.11
N SER A 78 -21.88 -13.61 -17.87
CA SER A 78 -22.41 -14.97 -18.03
C SER A 78 -22.43 -15.44 -19.49
N SER A 79 -21.80 -14.71 -20.41
CA SER A 79 -21.65 -15.07 -21.84
C SER A 79 -20.21 -15.43 -22.17
N ALA A 80 -20.02 -16.44 -23.02
CA ALA A 80 -18.70 -16.90 -23.45
C ALA A 80 -17.92 -15.84 -24.23
N SER A 81 -18.56 -15.13 -25.17
CA SER A 81 -17.91 -14.09 -25.99
C SER A 81 -17.49 -12.89 -25.16
N ALA A 82 -18.32 -12.48 -24.19
CA ALA A 82 -17.98 -11.41 -23.26
C ALA A 82 -16.84 -11.81 -22.30
N ALA A 83 -16.83 -13.06 -21.83
CA ALA A 83 -15.73 -13.57 -21.01
C ALA A 83 -14.42 -13.66 -21.82
N GLU A 84 -14.49 -14.07 -23.09
CA GLU A 84 -13.36 -14.02 -24.02
C GLU A 84 -12.85 -12.59 -24.21
N GLU A 85 -13.72 -11.61 -24.46
CA GLU A 85 -13.33 -10.20 -24.56
C GLU A 85 -12.62 -9.71 -23.28
N CYS A 86 -13.13 -10.08 -22.11
CA CYS A 86 -12.51 -9.74 -20.82
C CYS A 86 -11.08 -10.30 -20.67
N PHE A 87 -10.82 -11.52 -21.16
CA PHE A 87 -9.56 -12.23 -20.94
C PHE A 87 -8.61 -12.26 -22.14
N THR A 88 -8.98 -11.62 -23.24
CA THR A 88 -8.14 -11.43 -24.43
C THR A 88 -7.89 -9.96 -24.69
N LYS A 89 -8.91 -9.21 -25.13
CA LYS A 89 -8.82 -7.77 -25.43
C LYS A 89 -8.54 -6.92 -24.19
N ASN A 90 -9.15 -7.26 -23.06
CA ASN A 90 -8.99 -6.55 -21.79
C ASN A 90 -8.13 -7.34 -20.78
N ASP A 91 -7.27 -8.24 -21.25
CA ASP A 91 -6.55 -9.22 -20.43
C ASP A 91 -5.66 -8.60 -19.35
N ILE A 92 -4.96 -7.50 -19.66
CA ILE A 92 -4.13 -6.72 -18.73
C ILE A 92 -5.01 -5.89 -17.80
N ILE A 93 -6.08 -5.28 -18.31
CA ILE A 93 -7.00 -4.43 -17.52
C ILE A 93 -7.64 -5.24 -16.41
N PHE A 94 -8.10 -6.46 -16.71
CA PHE A 94 -8.64 -7.39 -15.72
C PHE A 94 -7.59 -8.32 -15.12
N ALA A 95 -6.29 -8.10 -15.32
CA ALA A 95 -5.27 -8.96 -14.72
C ALA A 95 -5.14 -8.77 -13.20
N ASN A 96 -5.65 -7.69 -12.63
CA ASN A 96 -5.61 -7.45 -11.18
C ASN A 96 -6.65 -8.27 -10.41
N ARG A 97 -6.39 -8.49 -9.12
CA ARG A 97 -7.28 -9.20 -8.19
C ARG A 97 -7.86 -8.24 -7.15
N PHE A 98 -9.04 -8.56 -6.64
CA PHE A 98 -9.67 -7.79 -5.57
C PHE A 98 -9.03 -8.12 -4.22
N ASN A 99 -8.34 -7.15 -3.61
CA ASN A 99 -7.67 -7.32 -2.31
C ASN A 99 -8.67 -7.13 -1.16
N SER A 100 -8.73 -8.12 -0.26
CA SER A 100 -9.56 -8.12 0.93
C SER A 100 -8.74 -8.00 2.22
N SER A 101 -9.39 -7.69 3.35
CA SER A 101 -8.74 -7.76 4.65
C SER A 101 -8.24 -9.18 4.97
N LYS A 102 -8.95 -10.23 4.52
CA LYS A 102 -8.53 -11.63 4.70
C LYS A 102 -7.24 -11.94 3.96
N THR A 103 -7.18 -11.61 2.67
CA THR A 103 -6.01 -11.91 1.83
C THR A 103 -4.77 -11.15 2.31
N LYS A 104 -4.94 -10.00 2.97
CA LYS A 104 -3.82 -9.31 3.63
C LYS A 104 -3.12 -10.19 4.68
N TYR A 105 -3.87 -10.86 5.55
CA TYR A 105 -3.30 -11.66 6.64
C TYR A 105 -3.01 -13.11 6.23
N LEU A 106 -3.87 -13.70 5.39
CA LEU A 106 -3.78 -15.11 5.02
C LEU A 106 -2.91 -15.34 3.78
N ALA A 107 -2.69 -14.33 2.94
CA ALA A 107 -1.93 -14.45 1.71
C ALA A 107 -0.67 -13.57 1.73
N PHE A 108 0.05 -13.57 2.86
CA PHE A 108 1.33 -12.85 3.06
C PHE A 108 1.32 -11.43 2.47
N ASN A 109 0.36 -10.60 2.90
CA ASN A 109 0.15 -9.23 2.38
C ASN A 109 -0.22 -9.17 0.88
N ASN A 110 -1.11 -10.05 0.43
CA ASN A 110 -1.56 -10.18 -0.97
C ASN A 110 -0.45 -10.53 -1.97
N THR A 111 0.57 -11.29 -1.54
CA THR A 111 1.70 -11.65 -2.40
C THR A 111 1.57 -13.02 -3.06
N LEU A 112 0.60 -13.85 -2.70
CA LEU A 112 0.35 -15.14 -3.36
C LEU A 112 -0.06 -14.97 -4.83
N ILE A 113 0.32 -15.91 -5.68
CA ILE A 113 -0.01 -15.94 -7.12
C ILE A 113 -1.52 -15.83 -7.41
N THR A 114 -2.36 -16.31 -6.49
CA THR A 114 -3.82 -16.32 -6.63
C THR A 114 -4.46 -14.93 -6.43
N VAL A 115 -3.83 -14.05 -5.64
CA VAL A 115 -4.41 -12.76 -5.19
C VAL A 115 -3.54 -11.54 -5.47
N SER A 116 -2.28 -11.71 -5.86
CA SER A 116 -1.40 -10.58 -6.14
C SER A 116 -1.87 -9.79 -7.36
N SER A 117 -1.69 -8.46 -7.31
CA SER A 117 -1.91 -7.57 -8.44
C SER A 117 -0.96 -7.89 -9.59
N TYR A 118 -1.38 -7.59 -10.82
CA TYR A 118 -0.55 -7.74 -12.01
C TYR A 118 0.64 -6.78 -11.95
N GLY A 119 1.82 -7.27 -12.28
CA GLY A 119 3.10 -6.57 -12.16
C GLY A 119 4.26 -7.57 -12.17
N ASP A 120 5.49 -7.10 -11.96
CA ASP A 120 6.70 -7.94 -12.00
C ASP A 120 6.65 -9.11 -11.04
N HIS A 121 6.21 -8.85 -9.80
CA HIS A 121 6.04 -9.89 -8.78
C HIS A 121 5.14 -11.03 -9.26
N TRP A 122 3.94 -10.71 -9.77
CA TRP A 122 3.03 -11.74 -10.27
C TRP A 122 3.57 -12.44 -11.52
N ARG A 123 4.22 -11.72 -12.44
CA ARG A 123 4.84 -12.30 -13.63
C ARG A 123 5.92 -13.31 -13.26
N ASN A 124 6.75 -12.99 -12.26
CA ASN A 124 7.76 -13.91 -11.75
C ASN A 124 7.12 -15.15 -11.10
N LEU A 125 6.11 -14.98 -10.23
CA LEU A 125 5.38 -16.10 -9.65
C LEU A 125 4.74 -17.00 -10.71
N ARG A 126 4.17 -16.40 -11.76
CA ARG A 126 3.56 -17.11 -12.89
C ARG A 126 4.59 -17.91 -13.67
N ARG A 127 5.75 -17.32 -13.94
CA ARG A 127 6.90 -17.97 -14.59
C ARG A 127 7.35 -19.19 -13.78
N ILE A 128 7.68 -19.01 -12.50
CA ILE A 128 8.13 -20.09 -11.59
C ILE A 128 7.07 -21.20 -11.53
N SER A 129 5.81 -20.85 -11.28
CA SER A 129 4.73 -21.83 -11.14
C SER A 129 4.55 -22.67 -12.39
N SER A 130 4.51 -22.05 -13.58
CA SER A 130 4.15 -22.73 -14.82
C SER A 130 5.32 -23.45 -15.48
N LEU A 131 6.53 -22.89 -15.38
CA LEU A 131 7.71 -23.39 -16.09
C LEU A 131 8.58 -24.31 -15.22
N GLU A 132 8.59 -24.12 -13.90
CA GLU A 132 9.49 -24.86 -13.01
C GLU A 132 8.75 -25.87 -12.13
N ILE A 133 7.69 -25.42 -11.45
CA ILE A 133 6.99 -26.26 -10.46
C ILE A 133 5.96 -27.19 -11.12
N LEU A 134 5.09 -26.65 -11.98
CA LEU A 134 3.96 -27.37 -12.58
C LEU A 134 4.18 -27.67 -14.08
N SER A 135 5.43 -27.64 -14.52
CA SER A 135 5.76 -28.06 -15.89
C SER A 135 5.48 -29.55 -16.09
N ASN A 136 5.18 -29.97 -17.32
CA ASN A 136 4.92 -31.38 -17.63
C ASN A 136 6.09 -32.28 -17.22
N HIS A 137 7.34 -31.81 -17.43
CA HIS A 137 8.53 -32.53 -17.00
C HIS A 137 8.53 -32.76 -15.47
N ARG A 138 8.30 -31.70 -14.68
CA ARG A 138 8.27 -31.80 -13.22
C ARG A 138 7.11 -32.68 -12.74
N LEU A 139 5.92 -32.52 -13.31
CA LEU A 139 4.76 -33.36 -12.98
C LEU A 139 4.99 -34.84 -13.29
N ASN A 140 5.67 -35.16 -14.39
CA ASN A 140 6.02 -36.54 -14.75
C ASN A 140 7.02 -37.15 -13.76
N SER A 141 7.96 -36.36 -13.21
CA SER A 141 8.87 -36.84 -12.15
C SER A 141 8.15 -37.27 -10.87
N PHE A 142 6.90 -36.85 -10.69
CA PHE A 142 6.03 -37.20 -9.56
C PHE A 142 5.00 -38.29 -9.85
N LEU A 143 5.08 -38.96 -11.00
CA LEU A 143 4.14 -40.03 -11.38
C LEU A 143 4.08 -41.13 -10.32
N GLY A 144 5.22 -41.53 -9.75
CA GLY A 144 5.28 -42.54 -8.70
C GLY A 144 4.48 -42.18 -7.44
N ILE A 145 4.41 -40.90 -7.08
CA ILE A 145 3.62 -40.42 -5.94
C ILE A 145 2.12 -40.58 -6.22
N ARG A 146 1.66 -40.11 -7.38
CA ARG A 146 0.25 -40.24 -7.78
C ARG A 146 -0.18 -41.71 -7.88
N ARG A 147 0.69 -42.56 -8.43
CA ARG A 147 0.46 -44.01 -8.50
C ARG A 147 0.33 -44.62 -7.09
N ASP A 148 1.27 -44.35 -6.20
CA ASP A 148 1.26 -44.90 -4.82
C ASP A 148 0.03 -44.45 -4.02
N GLU A 149 -0.33 -43.16 -4.07
CA GLU A 149 -1.53 -42.70 -3.36
C GLU A 149 -2.83 -43.27 -3.96
N THR A 150 -2.89 -43.44 -5.28
CA THR A 150 -4.04 -44.10 -5.93
C THR A 150 -4.14 -45.57 -5.51
N ILE A 151 -3.04 -46.32 -5.52
CA ILE A 151 -3.01 -47.71 -5.05
C ILE A 151 -3.46 -47.80 -3.58
N ARG A 152 -3.05 -46.87 -2.72
CA ARG A 152 -3.47 -46.83 -1.32
C ARG A 152 -4.97 -46.59 -1.17
N LEU A 153 -5.56 -45.73 -2.00
CA LEU A 153 -7.01 -45.57 -2.06
C LEU A 153 -7.68 -46.90 -2.42
N LEU A 154 -7.21 -47.59 -3.46
CA LEU A 154 -7.75 -48.88 -3.88
C LEU A 154 -7.63 -49.92 -2.77
N GLN A 155 -6.48 -50.02 -2.10
CA GLN A 155 -6.26 -50.92 -0.97
C GLN A 155 -7.20 -50.62 0.20
N LYS A 156 -7.44 -49.34 0.50
CA LYS A 156 -8.39 -48.91 1.54
C LYS A 156 -9.81 -49.36 1.18
N LEU A 157 -10.22 -49.21 -0.08
CA LEU A 157 -11.52 -49.70 -0.56
C LEU A 157 -11.62 -51.23 -0.50
N VAL A 158 -10.61 -51.97 -0.96
CA VAL A 158 -10.59 -53.45 -0.90
C VAL A 158 -10.73 -53.97 0.54
N ARG A 159 -10.13 -53.29 1.53
CA ARG A 159 -10.26 -53.67 2.95
C ARG A 159 -11.67 -53.44 3.51
N VAL A 160 -12.40 -52.47 2.96
CA VAL A 160 -13.76 -52.14 3.40
C VAL A 160 -14.80 -53.00 2.69
N CYS A 161 -14.57 -53.35 1.43
CA CYS A 161 -15.48 -54.20 0.65
C CYS A 161 -15.48 -55.65 1.15
N ASN A 162 -16.67 -56.22 1.34
CA ASN A 162 -16.82 -57.65 1.57
C ASN A 162 -16.63 -58.42 0.24
N LYS A 163 -16.00 -59.61 0.27
CA LYS A 163 -15.67 -60.37 -0.96
C LYS A 163 -16.88 -60.96 -1.69
N SER A 164 -18.07 -60.93 -1.08
CA SER A 164 -19.26 -61.64 -1.58
C SER A 164 -20.51 -60.78 -1.80
N ASP A 165 -20.49 -59.47 -1.48
CA ASP A 165 -21.64 -58.57 -1.70
C ASP A 165 -21.24 -57.08 -1.79
N PHE A 166 -22.12 -56.25 -2.36
CA PHE A 166 -21.96 -54.79 -2.45
C PHE A 166 -21.88 -54.15 -1.06
N THR A 167 -20.88 -53.28 -0.87
CA THR A 167 -20.66 -52.58 0.41
C THR A 167 -20.89 -51.08 0.25
N LYS A 168 -21.59 -50.46 1.20
CA LYS A 168 -21.75 -49.00 1.26
C LYS A 168 -20.42 -48.33 1.60
N VAL A 169 -19.97 -47.40 0.77
CA VAL A 169 -18.72 -46.65 0.97
C VAL A 169 -18.93 -45.13 0.88
N GLU A 170 -18.18 -44.37 1.66
CA GLU A 170 -18.14 -42.90 1.59
C GLU A 170 -16.84 -42.44 0.90
N LEU A 171 -16.95 -42.00 -0.35
CA LEU A 171 -15.79 -41.64 -1.17
C LEU A 171 -15.22 -40.25 -0.87
N ARG A 172 -16.05 -39.32 -0.39
CA ARG A 172 -15.64 -37.94 -0.08
C ARG A 172 -14.40 -37.83 0.81
N PRO A 173 -14.34 -38.44 2.02
CA PRO A 173 -13.14 -38.38 2.85
C PRO A 173 -11.94 -39.06 2.18
N MET A 174 -12.16 -40.13 1.40
CA MET A 174 -11.09 -40.85 0.72
C MET A 174 -10.46 -40.03 -0.41
N PHE A 175 -11.25 -39.24 -1.16
CA PHE A 175 -10.73 -38.32 -2.18
C PHE A 175 -10.00 -37.12 -1.58
N ALA A 176 -10.48 -36.62 -0.43
CA ALA A 176 -9.76 -35.60 0.32
C ALA A 176 -8.37 -36.12 0.77
N ASP A 177 -8.32 -37.33 1.36
CA ASP A 177 -7.07 -37.99 1.77
C ASP A 177 -6.09 -38.14 0.59
N LEU A 178 -6.58 -38.70 -0.53
CA LEU A 178 -5.81 -38.96 -1.75
C LEU A 178 -5.16 -37.68 -2.29
N THR A 179 -5.98 -36.66 -2.53
CA THR A 179 -5.54 -35.43 -3.19
C THR A 179 -4.62 -34.61 -2.27
N PHE A 180 -4.94 -34.57 -0.97
CA PHE A 180 -4.10 -33.92 0.02
C PHE A 180 -2.72 -34.57 0.13
N ASN A 181 -2.66 -35.88 0.33
CA ASN A 181 -1.39 -36.60 0.42
C ASN A 181 -0.58 -36.52 -0.89
N THR A 182 -1.25 -36.57 -2.05
CA THR A 182 -0.59 -36.41 -3.34
C THR A 182 0.13 -35.06 -3.43
N VAL A 183 -0.57 -33.95 -3.14
CA VAL A 183 0.03 -32.61 -3.18
C VAL A 183 1.11 -32.47 -2.12
N MET A 184 0.86 -32.90 -0.87
CA MET A 184 1.83 -32.78 0.22
C MET A 184 3.13 -33.52 -0.07
N ARG A 185 3.06 -34.74 -0.62
CA ARG A 185 4.24 -35.53 -0.97
C ARG A 185 5.00 -34.94 -2.15
N MET A 186 4.31 -34.40 -3.15
CA MET A 186 4.96 -33.69 -4.26
C MET A 186 5.66 -32.41 -3.78
N VAL A 187 5.02 -31.69 -2.85
CA VAL A 187 5.50 -30.39 -2.40
C VAL A 187 6.64 -30.50 -1.39
N CYS A 188 6.51 -31.35 -0.38
CA CYS A 188 7.47 -31.44 0.74
C CYS A 188 7.77 -32.88 1.18
N GLY A 189 7.38 -33.89 0.41
CA GLY A 189 7.69 -35.29 0.70
C GLY A 189 6.93 -35.91 1.89
N LYS A 190 6.02 -35.16 2.53
CA LYS A 190 5.28 -35.62 3.72
C LYS A 190 3.90 -36.16 3.39
N ARG A 191 3.44 -37.12 4.22
CA ARG A 191 2.08 -37.65 4.24
C ARG A 191 1.42 -37.26 5.55
N TYR A 192 0.20 -36.72 5.49
CA TYR A 192 -0.51 -36.25 6.68
C TYR A 192 -1.89 -36.90 6.87
N TYR A 193 -2.38 -37.71 5.94
CA TYR A 193 -3.55 -38.58 6.16
C TYR A 193 -3.13 -40.06 6.13
N GLY A 194 -3.73 -40.87 7.01
CA GLY A 194 -3.40 -42.30 7.13
C GLY A 194 -2.07 -42.59 7.83
N VAL A 195 -1.58 -41.67 8.69
CA VAL A 195 -0.47 -41.90 9.62
C VAL A 195 -1.04 -42.59 10.86
N GLU A 196 -0.55 -43.79 11.19
CA GLU A 196 -1.03 -44.56 12.35
C GLU A 196 -0.68 -43.86 13.67
N GLU A 197 -1.54 -43.97 14.69
CA GLU A 197 -1.34 -43.36 16.02
C GLU A 197 -0.05 -43.83 16.72
N HIS A 198 0.53 -44.95 16.28
CA HIS A 198 1.79 -45.50 16.79
C HIS A 198 3.05 -44.74 16.33
N ASP A 199 2.96 -43.80 15.38
CA ASP A 199 4.10 -43.04 14.82
C ASP A 199 4.39 -41.70 15.56
N GLY A 200 3.88 -41.58 16.80
CA GLY A 200 4.25 -40.58 17.81
C GLY A 200 4.28 -39.12 17.33
N THR A 201 5.47 -38.63 16.96
CA THR A 201 5.71 -37.24 16.57
C THR A 201 5.11 -36.87 15.21
N ASN A 202 5.06 -37.82 14.26
CA ASN A 202 4.55 -37.56 12.91
C ASN A 202 3.02 -37.45 12.88
N ALA A 203 2.33 -38.22 13.73
CA ALA A 203 0.88 -38.20 13.85
C ALA A 203 0.38 -36.86 14.43
N GLU A 204 1.09 -36.32 15.41
CA GLU A 204 0.76 -35.03 16.03
C GLU A 204 1.02 -33.83 15.11
N GLU A 205 2.13 -33.86 14.37
CA GLU A 205 2.41 -32.87 13.33
C GLU A 205 1.31 -32.87 12.26
N ALA A 206 0.95 -34.06 11.77
CA ALA A 206 -0.10 -34.24 10.79
C ALA A 206 -1.45 -33.71 11.29
N ARG A 207 -1.81 -33.98 12.55
CA ARG A 207 -3.04 -33.47 13.17
C ARG A 207 -3.08 -31.95 13.20
N LYS A 208 -2.03 -31.30 13.71
CA LYS A 208 -1.93 -29.83 13.76
C LYS A 208 -2.00 -29.22 12.37
N PHE A 209 -1.36 -29.84 11.38
CA PHE A 209 -1.38 -29.38 10.01
C PHE A 209 -2.80 -29.43 9.43
N ARG A 210 -3.51 -30.55 9.60
CA ARG A 210 -4.91 -30.70 9.16
C ARG A 210 -5.82 -29.68 9.82
N GLU A 211 -5.72 -29.47 11.14
CA GLU A 211 -6.52 -28.46 11.85
C GLU A 211 -6.31 -27.04 11.30
N VAL A 212 -5.07 -26.66 11.01
CA VAL A 212 -4.77 -25.35 10.42
C VAL A 212 -5.31 -25.25 8.99
N MET A 213 -5.22 -26.31 8.19
CA MET A 213 -5.77 -26.32 6.83
C MET A 213 -7.30 -26.28 6.82
N ASP A 214 -7.97 -26.99 7.74
CA ASP A 214 -9.42 -26.95 7.89
C ASP A 214 -9.91 -25.56 8.33
N GLU A 215 -9.20 -24.92 9.27
CA GLU A 215 -9.48 -23.54 9.69
C GLU A 215 -9.28 -22.55 8.52
N LEU A 216 -8.29 -22.78 7.65
CA LEU A 216 -8.05 -21.96 6.45
C LEU A 216 -9.19 -22.08 5.43
N THR A 217 -9.70 -23.28 5.19
CA THR A 217 -10.84 -23.52 4.30
C THR A 217 -12.10 -22.81 4.80
N GLN A 218 -12.35 -22.81 6.12
CA GLN A 218 -13.49 -22.10 6.72
C GLN A 218 -13.44 -20.59 6.50
N PHE A 219 -12.24 -19.98 6.51
CA PHE A 219 -12.10 -18.56 6.21
C PHE A 219 -12.32 -18.27 4.71
N GLY A 220 -11.99 -19.21 3.83
CA GLY A 220 -12.09 -19.10 2.38
C GLY A 220 -11.14 -18.05 1.79
N LEU A 221 -10.74 -18.23 0.53
CA LEU A 221 -9.96 -17.23 -0.23
C LEU A 221 -10.83 -16.12 -0.86
N GLY A 222 -12.15 -16.14 -0.61
CA GLY A 222 -13.11 -15.14 -1.07
C GLY A 222 -13.24 -13.92 -0.14
N SER A 223 -13.71 -12.80 -0.69
CA SER A 223 -13.98 -11.56 0.04
C SER A 223 -15.16 -11.71 1.01
N ASN A 224 -15.05 -11.10 2.20
CA ASN A 224 -16.15 -10.97 3.14
C ASN A 224 -17.17 -9.93 2.66
N LEU A 225 -18.44 -10.05 3.09
CA LEU A 225 -19.42 -8.96 2.98
C LEU A 225 -18.89 -7.64 3.60
N GLY A 226 -18.07 -7.75 4.65
CA GLY A 226 -17.37 -6.63 5.28
C GLY A 226 -16.27 -5.96 4.44
N ASP A 227 -15.79 -6.59 3.37
CA ASP A 227 -14.85 -5.97 2.42
C ASP A 227 -15.55 -5.02 1.45
N PHE A 228 -16.84 -5.26 1.19
CA PHE A 228 -17.66 -4.45 0.31
C PHE A 228 -18.38 -3.30 1.04
N VAL A 229 -18.56 -3.41 2.36
CA VAL A 229 -19.23 -2.41 3.20
C VAL A 229 -18.28 -1.94 4.32
N PRO A 230 -17.55 -0.81 4.13
CA PRO A 230 -16.51 -0.34 5.04
C PRO A 230 -16.96 -0.03 6.47
N PHE A 231 -18.27 0.11 6.70
CA PHE A 231 -18.86 0.35 8.01
C PHE A 231 -18.68 -0.86 8.94
N PHE A 232 -18.65 -2.08 8.39
CA PHE A 232 -18.33 -3.26 9.19
C PHE A 232 -16.86 -3.28 9.67
N ARG A 233 -15.95 -2.56 8.98
CA ARG A 233 -14.55 -2.39 9.42
C ARG A 233 -14.43 -1.45 10.62
N LEU A 234 -15.29 -0.44 10.73
CA LEU A 234 -15.30 0.55 11.83
C LEU A 234 -15.55 -0.05 13.22
N PHE A 235 -16.29 -1.16 13.29
CA PHE A 235 -16.67 -1.82 14.54
C PHE A 235 -15.86 -3.09 14.83
N ASN A 236 -14.81 -3.35 14.05
CA ASN A 236 -13.97 -4.54 14.16
C ASN A 236 -14.74 -5.88 13.99
N PHE A 237 -15.90 -5.86 13.32
CA PHE A 237 -16.69 -7.07 13.04
C PHE A 237 -15.99 -8.03 12.06
N SER A 238 -14.95 -7.57 11.35
CA SER A 238 -14.19 -8.34 10.37
C SER A 238 -13.33 -9.47 10.99
N GLY A 239 -13.19 -9.52 12.32
CA GLY A 239 -12.39 -10.56 12.97
C GLY A 239 -10.88 -10.43 12.71
N ASP A 240 -10.41 -9.22 12.37
CA ASP A 240 -9.03 -8.96 11.92
C ASP A 240 -7.96 -9.43 12.93
N LYS A 241 -8.24 -9.40 14.24
CA LYS A 241 -7.34 -9.98 15.26
C LYS A 241 -7.25 -11.50 15.19
N LYS A 242 -8.38 -12.20 14.95
CA LYS A 242 -8.41 -13.66 14.75
C LYS A 242 -7.70 -14.03 13.46
N LEU A 243 -7.97 -13.29 12.38
CA LEU A 243 -7.31 -13.45 11.08
C LEU A 243 -5.80 -13.21 11.15
N ARG A 244 -5.35 -12.18 11.88
CA ARG A 244 -3.92 -11.93 12.10
C ARG A 244 -3.27 -13.07 12.86
N LYS A 245 -3.84 -13.47 14.01
CA LYS A 245 -3.31 -14.59 14.82
C LYS A 245 -3.25 -15.89 14.00
N PHE A 246 -4.24 -16.12 13.15
CA PHE A 246 -4.26 -17.27 12.26
C PHE A 246 -3.23 -17.16 11.12
N GLY A 247 -3.05 -15.97 10.54
CA GLY A 247 -1.96 -15.68 9.60
C GLY A 247 -0.57 -15.93 10.20
N ASP A 248 -0.37 -15.55 11.46
CA ASP A 248 0.88 -15.81 12.19
C ASP A 248 1.12 -17.33 12.38
N LYS A 249 0.05 -18.09 12.71
CA LYS A 249 0.11 -19.57 12.76
C LYS A 249 0.49 -20.19 11.41
N LEU A 250 -0.13 -19.73 10.31
CA LEU A 250 0.18 -20.19 8.96
C LEU A 250 1.63 -19.90 8.58
N ASN A 251 2.10 -18.68 8.86
CA ASN A 251 3.48 -18.30 8.57
C ASN A 251 4.48 -19.17 9.36
N ALA A 252 4.21 -19.44 10.64
CA ALA A 252 5.04 -20.32 11.45
C ALA A 252 5.07 -21.76 10.91
N LEU A 253 3.91 -22.29 10.50
CA LEU A 253 3.78 -23.64 9.95
C LEU A 253 4.56 -23.79 8.63
N PHE A 254 4.42 -22.86 7.68
CA PHE A 254 5.18 -22.93 6.43
C PHE A 254 6.67 -22.63 6.60
N GLN A 255 7.03 -21.76 7.54
CA GLN A 255 8.44 -21.55 7.88
C GLN A 255 9.08 -22.82 8.46
N GLY A 256 8.35 -23.52 9.34
CA GLY A 256 8.80 -24.80 9.89
C GLY A 256 9.13 -25.83 8.82
N LEU A 257 8.28 -25.95 7.79
CA LEU A 257 8.53 -26.84 6.64
C LEU A 257 9.81 -26.47 5.87
N ILE A 258 10.06 -25.18 5.64
CA ILE A 258 11.26 -24.68 4.95
C ILE A 258 12.51 -24.98 5.79
N ASP A 259 12.48 -24.64 7.08
CA ASP A 259 13.61 -24.81 7.98
C ASP A 259 13.99 -26.29 8.15
N GLU A 260 13.00 -27.19 8.14
CA GLU A 260 13.24 -28.63 8.14
C GLU A 260 13.95 -29.09 6.87
N HIS A 261 13.51 -28.64 5.69
CA HIS A 261 14.14 -29.03 4.42
C HIS A 261 15.56 -28.47 4.31
N ARG A 262 15.82 -27.26 4.83
CA ARG A 262 17.17 -26.70 4.92
C ARG A 262 18.13 -27.52 5.79
N LYS A 263 17.61 -28.21 6.81
CA LYS A 263 18.41 -29.02 7.75
C LYS A 263 18.71 -30.42 7.22
N LYS A 264 18.01 -30.90 6.19
CA LYS A 264 18.29 -32.22 5.60
C LYS A 264 19.61 -32.18 4.82
N LYS A 265 20.46 -33.19 5.06
CA LYS A 265 21.76 -33.37 4.38
C LYS A 265 21.63 -34.05 3.01
N GLU A 266 20.54 -34.75 2.75
CA GLU A 266 20.23 -35.39 1.46
C GLU A 266 19.11 -34.61 0.76
N SER A 267 19.30 -34.26 -0.51
CA SER A 267 18.26 -33.60 -1.30
C SER A 267 17.19 -34.61 -1.73
N SER A 268 15.95 -34.38 -1.31
CA SER A 268 14.80 -35.10 -1.88
C SER A 268 14.37 -34.48 -3.20
N ASN A 269 13.62 -35.22 -4.03
CA ASN A 269 13.10 -34.70 -5.28
C ASN A 269 11.72 -34.01 -5.07
N THR A 270 11.61 -33.02 -4.17
CA THR A 270 10.34 -32.32 -3.91
C THR A 270 10.26 -30.95 -4.60
N MET A 271 9.07 -30.37 -4.73
CA MET A 271 8.94 -29.00 -5.28
C MET A 271 9.58 -27.96 -4.35
N LEU A 272 9.52 -28.15 -3.04
CA LEU A 272 10.21 -27.30 -2.06
C LEU A 272 11.73 -27.39 -2.21
N ASP A 273 12.29 -28.60 -2.40
CA ASP A 273 13.74 -28.75 -2.64
C ASP A 273 14.20 -28.03 -3.91
N HIS A 274 13.41 -28.11 -4.99
CA HIS A 274 13.69 -27.35 -6.22
C HIS A 274 13.72 -25.85 -5.95
N LEU A 275 12.73 -25.33 -5.22
CA LEU A 275 12.67 -23.90 -4.87
C LEU A 275 13.81 -23.46 -3.95
N LEU A 276 14.20 -24.28 -2.99
CA LEU A 276 15.34 -24.01 -2.11
C LEU A 276 16.68 -24.09 -2.86
N SER A 277 16.80 -25.01 -3.82
CA SER A 277 17.97 -25.07 -4.69
C SER A 277 18.07 -23.83 -5.58
N SER A 278 16.96 -23.38 -6.18
CA SER A 278 16.92 -22.13 -6.94
C SER A 278 17.17 -20.90 -6.06
N GLN A 279 16.82 -20.96 -4.78
CA GLN A 279 17.15 -19.90 -3.81
C GLN A 279 18.65 -19.78 -3.55
N GLN A 280 19.42 -20.87 -3.62
CA GLN A 280 20.87 -20.79 -3.45
C GLN A 280 21.55 -20.05 -4.60
N SER A 281 21.04 -20.20 -5.83
CA SER A 281 21.59 -19.53 -7.02
C SER A 281 21.01 -18.14 -7.24
N GLN A 282 19.76 -17.89 -6.83
CA GLN A 282 19.04 -16.64 -7.04
C GLN A 282 18.24 -16.23 -5.78
N PRO A 283 18.91 -15.90 -4.67
CA PRO A 283 18.26 -15.66 -3.37
C PRO A 283 17.28 -14.48 -3.40
N GLU A 284 17.52 -13.50 -4.26
CA GLU A 284 16.67 -12.32 -4.45
C GLU A 284 15.35 -12.65 -5.17
N TYR A 285 15.34 -13.66 -6.06
CA TYR A 285 14.16 -14.08 -6.82
C TYR A 285 13.33 -15.14 -6.09
N TYR A 286 13.94 -15.91 -5.19
CA TYR A 286 13.33 -17.00 -4.44
C TYR A 286 13.38 -16.72 -2.93
N THR A 287 12.83 -15.59 -2.50
CA THR A 287 12.77 -15.26 -1.07
C THR A 287 11.89 -16.25 -0.29
N ASP A 288 12.11 -16.38 1.02
CA ASP A 288 11.30 -17.25 1.89
C ASP A 288 9.79 -16.92 1.77
N GLN A 289 9.45 -15.66 1.59
CA GLN A 289 8.06 -15.24 1.39
C GLN A 289 7.49 -15.77 0.07
N ILE A 290 8.26 -15.72 -1.03
CA ILE A 290 7.86 -16.27 -2.32
C ILE A 290 7.68 -17.79 -2.23
N ILE A 291 8.64 -18.49 -1.62
CA ILE A 291 8.59 -19.95 -1.45
C ILE A 291 7.38 -20.35 -0.60
N LYS A 292 7.17 -19.70 0.56
CA LYS A 292 5.99 -19.93 1.41
C LYS A 292 4.69 -19.68 0.66
N GLY A 293 4.60 -18.59 -0.10
CA GLY A 293 3.43 -18.24 -0.89
C GLY A 293 3.11 -19.27 -1.99
N LEU A 294 4.13 -19.76 -2.69
CA LEU A 294 3.96 -20.77 -3.75
C LEU A 294 3.52 -22.12 -3.17
N ILE A 295 4.17 -22.58 -2.10
CA ILE A 295 3.83 -23.84 -1.42
C ILE A 295 2.41 -23.81 -0.87
N MET A 296 2.05 -22.71 -0.20
CA MET A 296 0.70 -22.50 0.31
C MET A 296 -0.32 -22.52 -0.84
N ALA A 297 -0.04 -21.84 -1.95
CA ALA A 297 -0.95 -21.81 -3.09
C ALA A 297 -1.16 -23.20 -3.72
N LEU A 298 -0.11 -24.02 -3.81
CA LEU A 298 -0.19 -25.39 -4.33
C LEU A 298 -1.07 -26.28 -3.44
N ILE A 299 -0.85 -26.23 -2.11
CA ILE A 299 -1.57 -27.06 -1.14
C ILE A 299 -3.06 -26.66 -1.08
N VAL A 300 -3.36 -25.37 -1.04
CA VAL A 300 -4.75 -24.90 -0.94
C VAL A 300 -5.51 -25.14 -2.26
N ALA A 301 -4.91 -24.80 -3.40
CA ALA A 301 -5.62 -24.88 -4.67
C ALA A 301 -5.71 -26.31 -5.23
N GLY A 302 -4.70 -27.15 -4.99
CA GLY A 302 -4.56 -28.47 -5.61
C GLY A 302 -5.26 -29.62 -4.90
N THR A 303 -5.77 -29.42 -3.68
CA THR A 303 -6.35 -30.49 -2.86
C THR A 303 -7.86 -30.55 -3.01
N GLU A 304 -8.57 -29.56 -2.47
CA GLU A 304 -10.03 -29.58 -2.41
C GLU A 304 -10.71 -29.58 -3.77
N THR A 305 -10.14 -28.88 -4.77
CA THR A 305 -10.73 -28.77 -6.10
C THR A 305 -10.73 -30.10 -6.85
N SER A 306 -9.62 -30.85 -6.76
CA SER A 306 -9.51 -32.19 -7.36
C SER A 306 -10.39 -33.20 -6.62
N ALA A 307 -10.48 -33.13 -5.28
CA ALA A 307 -11.37 -34.01 -4.52
C ALA A 307 -12.83 -33.80 -4.89
N ALA A 308 -13.26 -32.53 -5.01
CA ALA A 308 -14.63 -32.19 -5.43
C ALA A 308 -14.93 -32.69 -6.85
N ALA A 309 -13.99 -32.56 -7.79
CA ALA A 309 -14.17 -33.05 -9.16
C ALA A 309 -14.30 -34.59 -9.22
N LEU A 310 -13.53 -35.34 -8.41
CA LEU A 310 -13.68 -36.80 -8.29
C LEU A 310 -15.04 -37.19 -7.71
N GLU A 311 -15.50 -36.48 -6.67
CA GLU A 311 -16.81 -36.68 -6.05
C GLU A 311 -17.95 -36.47 -7.06
N TRP A 312 -17.87 -35.39 -7.85
CA TRP A 312 -18.85 -35.12 -8.91
C TRP A 312 -18.82 -36.17 -10.02
N ALA A 313 -17.64 -36.59 -10.47
CA ALA A 313 -17.50 -37.61 -11.51
C ALA A 313 -18.14 -38.94 -11.08
N MET A 314 -17.80 -39.44 -9.89
CA MET A 314 -18.39 -40.69 -9.39
C MET A 314 -19.90 -40.58 -9.14
N SER A 315 -20.39 -39.42 -8.71
CA SER A 315 -21.83 -39.18 -8.54
C SER A 315 -22.58 -39.25 -9.87
N HIS A 316 -22.02 -38.65 -10.94
CA HIS A 316 -22.59 -38.75 -12.28
C HIS A 316 -22.53 -40.18 -12.82
N LEU A 317 -21.41 -40.88 -12.67
CA LEU A 317 -21.27 -42.27 -13.11
C LEU A 317 -22.24 -43.21 -12.39
N ALA A 318 -22.50 -42.98 -11.10
CA ALA A 318 -23.50 -43.76 -10.35
C ALA A 318 -24.92 -43.57 -10.89
N ASN A 319 -25.28 -42.35 -11.34
CA ASN A 319 -26.58 -42.07 -11.95
C ASN A 319 -26.69 -42.53 -13.41
N HIS A 320 -25.57 -42.77 -14.09
CA HIS A 320 -25.50 -43.15 -15.51
C HIS A 320 -24.71 -44.45 -15.72
N PRO A 321 -25.26 -45.62 -15.34
CA PRO A 321 -24.58 -46.92 -15.47
C PRO A 321 -24.12 -47.24 -16.90
N GLU A 322 -24.86 -46.76 -17.91
CA GLU A 322 -24.52 -46.93 -19.32
C GLU A 322 -23.24 -46.19 -19.72
N VAL A 323 -22.97 -45.03 -19.12
CA VAL A 323 -21.72 -44.28 -19.31
C VAL A 323 -20.58 -44.99 -18.59
N LEU A 324 -20.83 -45.47 -17.36
CA LEU A 324 -19.85 -46.26 -16.61
C LEU A 324 -19.42 -47.52 -17.38
N GLU A 325 -20.38 -48.23 -17.98
CA GLU A 325 -20.08 -49.44 -18.76
C GLU A 325 -19.28 -49.15 -20.03
N LYS A 326 -19.60 -48.07 -20.76
CA LYS A 326 -18.79 -47.64 -21.91
C LYS A 326 -17.34 -47.32 -21.52
N ALA A 327 -17.13 -46.65 -20.38
CA ALA A 327 -15.79 -46.39 -19.86
C ALA A 327 -15.06 -47.69 -19.46
N ARG A 328 -15.79 -48.67 -18.92
CA ARG A 328 -15.25 -50.01 -18.59
C ARG A 328 -14.79 -50.75 -19.85
N ILE A 329 -15.61 -50.76 -20.90
CA ILE A 329 -15.27 -51.36 -22.20
C ILE A 329 -14.04 -50.68 -22.82
N GLU A 330 -13.94 -49.35 -22.73
CA GLU A 330 -12.76 -48.61 -23.19
C GLU A 330 -11.49 -49.05 -22.43
N LEU A 331 -11.58 -49.18 -21.10
CA LEU A 331 -10.48 -49.62 -20.25
C LEU A 331 -10.04 -51.06 -20.59
N GLU A 332 -10.98 -51.99 -20.73
CA GLU A 332 -10.68 -53.37 -21.12
C GLU A 332 -9.99 -53.46 -22.48
N LYS A 333 -10.45 -52.67 -23.45
CA LYS A 333 -9.88 -52.63 -24.81
C LYS A 333 -8.44 -52.11 -24.83
N HIS A 334 -8.13 -51.07 -24.06
CA HIS A 334 -6.84 -50.37 -24.15
C HIS A 334 -5.81 -50.78 -23.10
N VAL A 335 -6.25 -51.32 -21.96
CA VAL A 335 -5.40 -51.71 -20.82
C VAL A 335 -5.51 -53.21 -20.51
N GLY A 336 -6.72 -53.77 -20.56
CA GLY A 336 -7.03 -55.15 -20.18
C GLY A 336 -7.10 -55.37 -18.66
N GLU A 337 -7.23 -56.64 -18.26
CA GLU A 337 -7.40 -57.05 -16.85
C GLU A 337 -6.08 -57.50 -16.18
N ALA A 338 -5.03 -57.76 -16.96
CA ALA A 338 -3.78 -58.36 -16.46
C ALA A 338 -2.94 -57.42 -15.58
N ARG A 339 -3.18 -56.10 -15.64
CA ARG A 339 -2.48 -55.08 -14.85
C ARG A 339 -3.37 -53.89 -14.55
N LEU A 340 -3.02 -53.14 -13.49
CA LEU A 340 -3.65 -51.86 -13.21
C LEU A 340 -3.33 -50.82 -14.29
N VAL A 341 -4.30 -49.93 -14.53
CA VAL A 341 -4.16 -48.75 -15.36
C VAL A 341 -3.07 -47.82 -14.83
N GLU A 342 -2.24 -47.31 -15.72
CA GLU A 342 -1.21 -46.34 -15.38
C GLU A 342 -1.49 -44.97 -16.00
N GLU A 343 -0.85 -43.92 -15.49
CA GLU A 343 -1.06 -42.55 -16.00
C GLU A 343 -0.72 -42.42 -17.48
N MET A 344 0.23 -43.22 -18.00
CA MET A 344 0.60 -43.24 -19.42
C MET A 344 -0.47 -43.86 -20.33
N ASP A 345 -1.44 -44.59 -19.76
CA ASP A 345 -2.56 -45.15 -20.50
C ASP A 345 -3.70 -44.11 -20.67
N VAL A 346 -3.84 -43.16 -19.74
CA VAL A 346 -4.91 -42.16 -19.72
C VAL A 346 -5.09 -41.39 -21.04
N PRO A 347 -4.02 -40.98 -21.76
CA PRO A 347 -4.17 -40.33 -23.07
C PRO A 347 -4.90 -41.18 -24.12
N LYS A 348 -4.91 -42.51 -23.98
CA LYS A 348 -5.60 -43.45 -24.88
C LYS A 348 -7.07 -43.66 -24.52
N LEU A 349 -7.48 -43.24 -23.31
CA LEU A 349 -8.84 -43.38 -22.78
C LEU A 349 -9.64 -42.11 -23.08
N GLN A 350 -10.06 -41.96 -24.33
CA GLN A 350 -10.70 -40.75 -24.81
C GLN A 350 -12.09 -40.55 -24.20
N TYR A 351 -12.88 -41.62 -24.05
CA TYR A 351 -14.20 -41.56 -23.44
C TYR A 351 -14.10 -41.22 -21.94
N LEU A 352 -13.09 -41.72 -21.24
CA LEU A 352 -12.78 -41.28 -19.87
C LEU A 352 -12.45 -39.77 -19.80
N GLN A 353 -11.65 -39.24 -20.74
CA GLN A 353 -11.36 -37.80 -20.80
C GLN A 353 -12.63 -36.97 -21.10
N ASN A 354 -13.54 -37.53 -21.89
CA ASN A 354 -14.84 -36.92 -22.16
C ASN A 354 -15.71 -36.88 -20.90
N ILE A 355 -15.70 -37.94 -20.09
CA ILE A 355 -16.35 -37.98 -18.76
C ILE A 355 -15.80 -36.90 -17.84
N VAL A 356 -14.47 -36.73 -17.78
CA VAL A 356 -13.83 -35.68 -16.97
C VAL A 356 -14.24 -34.29 -17.47
N SER A 357 -14.22 -34.08 -18.79
CA SER A 357 -14.59 -32.79 -19.39
C SER A 357 -16.06 -32.44 -19.15
N GLU A 358 -16.96 -33.42 -19.28
CA GLU A 358 -18.39 -33.24 -19.00
C GLU A 358 -18.67 -33.01 -17.51
N THR A 359 -17.95 -33.71 -16.64
CA THR A 359 -18.01 -33.48 -15.20
C THR A 359 -17.60 -32.05 -14.86
N LEU A 360 -16.49 -31.56 -15.42
CA LEU A 360 -16.01 -30.19 -15.18
C LEU A 360 -16.90 -29.12 -15.83
N ARG A 361 -17.64 -29.45 -16.89
CA ARG A 361 -18.64 -28.56 -17.51
C ARG A 361 -19.88 -28.44 -16.63
N LEU A 362 -20.44 -29.56 -16.18
CA LEU A 362 -21.63 -29.53 -15.33
C LEU A 362 -21.30 -29.08 -13.90
N ASN A 363 -20.24 -29.59 -13.30
CA ASN A 363 -19.91 -29.31 -11.92
C ASN A 363 -18.46 -28.81 -11.79
N PRO A 364 -18.14 -27.63 -12.36
CA PRO A 364 -16.84 -27.02 -12.15
C PRO A 364 -16.65 -26.78 -10.65
N PRO A 365 -15.52 -27.19 -10.04
CA PRO A 365 -15.28 -26.96 -8.62
C PRO A 365 -15.39 -25.49 -8.22
N VAL A 366 -15.09 -24.57 -9.13
CA VAL A 366 -15.19 -23.11 -8.93
C VAL A 366 -16.16 -22.52 -9.96
N PRO A 367 -17.49 -22.58 -9.72
CA PRO A 367 -18.51 -22.20 -10.71
C PRO A 367 -18.58 -20.69 -10.98
N MET A 368 -18.25 -19.87 -9.97
CA MET A 368 -17.90 -18.46 -10.15
C MET A 368 -16.38 -18.34 -10.17
N LEU A 369 -15.80 -17.92 -11.31
CA LEU A 369 -14.35 -17.72 -11.38
C LEU A 369 -13.89 -16.68 -10.36
N LEU A 370 -12.64 -16.80 -9.91
CA LEU A 370 -12.07 -15.86 -8.94
C LEU A 370 -12.21 -14.41 -9.44
N PRO A 371 -12.64 -13.46 -8.59
CA PRO A 371 -12.90 -12.10 -9.03
C PRO A 371 -11.66 -11.39 -9.57
N HIS A 372 -11.86 -10.57 -10.60
CA HIS A 372 -10.86 -9.70 -11.20
C HIS A 372 -11.19 -8.23 -10.89
N LEU A 373 -10.22 -7.34 -10.94
CA LEU A 373 -10.42 -5.90 -10.71
C LEU A 373 -9.90 -5.11 -11.91
N SER A 374 -10.70 -4.23 -12.51
CA SER A 374 -10.23 -3.40 -13.61
C SER A 374 -9.21 -2.35 -13.15
N SER A 375 -8.04 -2.29 -13.79
CA SER A 375 -7.04 -1.25 -13.56
C SER A 375 -7.44 0.10 -14.15
N GLU A 376 -8.26 0.10 -15.21
CA GLU A 376 -8.60 1.23 -16.07
C GLU A 376 -10.07 1.15 -16.54
N ASP A 377 -10.58 2.22 -17.14
CA ASP A 377 -11.88 2.23 -17.82
C ASP A 377 -11.74 1.39 -19.11
N CYS A 378 -12.72 0.54 -19.42
CA CYS A 378 -12.71 -0.29 -20.63
C CYS A 378 -14.12 -0.53 -21.17
N THR A 379 -14.23 -1.30 -22.25
CA THR A 379 -15.52 -1.75 -22.80
C THR A 379 -15.63 -3.27 -22.76
N VAL A 380 -16.82 -3.77 -22.45
CA VAL A 380 -17.15 -5.21 -22.46
C VAL A 380 -18.55 -5.38 -23.04
N GLY A 381 -18.68 -6.12 -24.14
CA GLY A 381 -19.95 -6.37 -24.82
C GLY A 381 -20.69 -5.10 -25.24
N GLY A 382 -19.94 -4.07 -25.66
CA GLY A 382 -20.47 -2.77 -26.05
C GLY A 382 -20.83 -1.83 -24.89
N TYR A 383 -20.68 -2.26 -23.64
CA TYR A 383 -20.91 -1.43 -22.46
C TYR A 383 -19.62 -0.82 -21.90
N ASP A 384 -19.73 0.39 -21.36
CA ASP A 384 -18.67 1.08 -20.65
C ASP A 384 -18.51 0.51 -19.23
N VAL A 385 -17.29 0.07 -18.91
CA VAL A 385 -16.91 -0.49 -17.62
C VAL A 385 -15.89 0.44 -16.96
N PRO A 386 -16.25 1.13 -15.86
CA PRO A 386 -15.31 2.01 -15.16
C PRO A 386 -14.14 1.26 -14.50
N ARG A 387 -13.03 1.97 -14.31
CA ARG A 387 -11.90 1.56 -13.46
C ARG A 387 -12.36 1.17 -12.07
N ASN A 388 -11.64 0.22 -11.45
CA ASN A 388 -11.94 -0.36 -10.15
C ASN A 388 -13.30 -1.08 -10.11
N THR A 389 -13.73 -1.68 -11.21
CA THR A 389 -14.91 -2.57 -11.26
C THR A 389 -14.47 -4.01 -11.03
N VAL A 390 -15.16 -4.70 -10.13
CA VAL A 390 -14.91 -6.13 -9.88
C VAL A 390 -15.60 -6.94 -10.97
N LEU A 391 -14.85 -7.65 -11.78
CA LEU A 391 -15.38 -8.58 -12.77
C LEU A 391 -15.60 -9.96 -12.12
N MET A 392 -16.82 -10.48 -12.23
CA MET A 392 -17.21 -11.82 -11.82
C MET A 392 -17.73 -12.60 -13.02
N VAL A 393 -17.05 -13.69 -13.38
CA VAL A 393 -17.41 -14.54 -14.52
C VAL A 393 -18.11 -15.80 -14.03
N ASN A 394 -19.33 -16.02 -14.51
CA ASN A 394 -20.16 -17.17 -14.15
C ASN A 394 -19.89 -18.33 -15.12
N ALA A 395 -18.86 -19.11 -14.85
CA ALA A 395 -18.50 -20.26 -15.67
C ALA A 395 -19.64 -21.29 -15.72
N TRP A 396 -20.34 -21.49 -14.60
CA TRP A 396 -21.49 -22.39 -14.52
C TRP A 396 -22.61 -22.05 -15.52
N ALA A 397 -22.91 -20.75 -15.67
CA ALA A 397 -23.91 -20.29 -16.63
C ALA A 397 -23.42 -20.47 -18.07
N ILE A 398 -22.17 -20.10 -18.37
CA ILE A 398 -21.57 -20.26 -19.70
C ILE A 398 -21.56 -21.74 -20.13
N HIS A 399 -21.26 -22.64 -19.19
CA HIS A 399 -21.20 -24.08 -19.45
C HIS A 399 -22.59 -24.72 -19.64
N ARG A 400 -23.66 -23.98 -19.35
CA ARG A 400 -25.07 -24.41 -19.50
C ARG A 400 -25.87 -23.54 -20.47
N ASP A 401 -25.19 -22.70 -21.23
CA ASP A 401 -25.84 -21.85 -22.21
C ASP A 401 -26.42 -22.73 -23.34
N PRO A 402 -27.75 -22.75 -23.56
CA PRO A 402 -28.38 -23.55 -24.61
C PRO A 402 -27.96 -23.10 -26.02
N GLU A 403 -27.45 -21.87 -26.20
CA GLU A 403 -26.89 -21.42 -27.48
C GLU A 403 -25.52 -22.05 -27.77
N LEU A 404 -24.80 -22.47 -26.72
CA LEU A 404 -23.47 -23.08 -26.84
C LEU A 404 -23.50 -24.61 -26.75
N TRP A 405 -24.47 -25.17 -26.02
CA TRP A 405 -24.54 -26.59 -25.67
C TRP A 405 -25.93 -27.17 -25.90
N ALA A 406 -26.04 -28.19 -26.75
CA ALA A 406 -27.26 -29.00 -26.86
C ALA A 406 -27.48 -29.83 -25.58
N ASP A 407 -28.72 -29.86 -25.09
CA ASP A 407 -29.10 -30.45 -23.79
C ASP A 407 -28.13 -30.05 -22.66
N PRO A 408 -28.07 -28.75 -22.32
CA PRO A 408 -26.99 -28.19 -21.51
C PRO A 408 -26.97 -28.72 -20.07
N THR A 409 -28.08 -29.24 -19.56
CA THR A 409 -28.19 -29.74 -18.19
C THR A 409 -27.95 -31.24 -18.06
N SER A 410 -27.96 -31.99 -19.16
CA SER A 410 -27.78 -33.44 -19.16
C SER A 410 -26.30 -33.82 -19.17
N PHE A 411 -25.94 -34.86 -18.42
CA PHE A 411 -24.60 -35.45 -18.44
C PHE A 411 -24.44 -36.33 -19.68
N LYS A 412 -23.71 -35.84 -20.68
CA LYS A 412 -23.48 -36.49 -21.97
C LYS A 412 -22.02 -36.38 -22.40
N PRO A 413 -21.12 -37.29 -21.96
CA PRO A 413 -19.72 -37.29 -22.37
C PRO A 413 -19.52 -37.31 -23.89
N GLU A 414 -20.43 -37.93 -24.64
CA GLU A 414 -20.39 -38.06 -26.11
C GLU A 414 -20.22 -36.71 -26.82
N ARG A 415 -20.61 -35.59 -26.19
CA ARG A 415 -20.45 -34.25 -26.78
C ARG A 415 -18.98 -33.86 -27.04
N PHE A 416 -18.02 -34.55 -26.43
CA PHE A 416 -16.59 -34.29 -26.57
C PHE A 416 -15.90 -35.27 -27.55
N GLU A 417 -16.62 -36.19 -28.20
CA GLU A 417 -16.03 -37.17 -29.13
C GLU A 417 -15.43 -36.54 -30.39
N ASN A 418 -15.97 -35.40 -30.85
CA ASN A 418 -15.53 -34.73 -32.07
C ASN A 418 -14.32 -33.78 -31.87
N GLY A 419 -13.57 -33.97 -30.77
CA GLY A 419 -12.35 -33.21 -30.49
C GLY A 419 -12.53 -32.04 -29.50
N PRO A 420 -11.48 -31.25 -29.27
CA PRO A 420 -11.44 -30.24 -28.22
C PRO A 420 -12.43 -29.11 -28.49
N VAL A 421 -13.19 -28.75 -27.46
CA VAL A 421 -14.14 -27.62 -27.50
C VAL A 421 -13.38 -26.29 -27.48
N ASN A 422 -13.87 -25.30 -28.25
CA ASN A 422 -13.34 -23.92 -28.26
C ASN A 422 -13.08 -23.41 -26.84
N GLY A 423 -11.88 -22.86 -26.61
CA GLY A 423 -11.35 -22.56 -25.27
C GLY A 423 -12.17 -21.57 -24.44
N HIS A 424 -13.01 -20.73 -25.05
CA HIS A 424 -13.91 -19.82 -24.33
C HIS A 424 -15.26 -20.44 -23.94
N LYS A 425 -15.65 -21.58 -24.53
CA LYS A 425 -16.91 -22.28 -24.22
C LYS A 425 -16.79 -23.15 -22.96
N LEU A 426 -15.61 -23.74 -22.72
CA LEU A 426 -15.32 -24.57 -21.57
C LEU A 426 -14.10 -24.01 -20.80
N ILE A 427 -14.39 -23.32 -19.70
CA ILE A 427 -13.41 -22.58 -18.86
C ILE A 427 -13.33 -23.05 -17.39
N PRO A 428 -13.31 -24.37 -17.08
CA PRO A 428 -13.25 -24.86 -15.69
C PRO A 428 -11.95 -24.48 -14.97
N PHE A 429 -10.91 -24.14 -15.74
CA PHE A 429 -9.61 -23.66 -15.26
C PHE A 429 -9.41 -22.15 -15.48
N GLY A 430 -10.45 -21.41 -15.85
CA GLY A 430 -10.37 -20.00 -16.27
C GLY A 430 -9.72 -19.82 -17.64
N LEU A 431 -9.52 -18.56 -18.04
CA LEU A 431 -9.00 -18.16 -19.36
C LEU A 431 -7.94 -17.06 -19.22
N GLY A 432 -7.09 -16.90 -20.24
CA GLY A 432 -6.11 -15.82 -20.35
C GLY A 432 -4.93 -15.94 -19.38
N ARG A 433 -4.28 -14.82 -19.06
CA ARG A 433 -3.05 -14.76 -18.25
C ARG A 433 -3.17 -15.41 -16.87
N ARG A 434 -4.39 -15.40 -16.33
CA ARG A 434 -4.71 -15.92 -14.99
C ARG A 434 -5.30 -17.33 -15.02
N ALA A 435 -5.32 -18.01 -16.18
CA ALA A 435 -5.73 -19.41 -16.29
C ALA A 435 -4.93 -20.30 -15.33
N CYS A 436 -5.58 -21.32 -14.76
CA CYS A 436 -5.02 -22.15 -13.70
C CYS A 436 -3.70 -22.81 -14.14
N PRO A 437 -2.58 -22.59 -13.41
CA PRO A 437 -1.32 -23.27 -13.72
C PRO A 437 -1.37 -24.77 -13.38
N GLY A 438 -2.29 -25.20 -12.51
CA GLY A 438 -2.44 -26.59 -12.07
C GLY A 438 -3.31 -27.49 -12.96
N ALA A 439 -3.80 -27.00 -14.10
CA ALA A 439 -4.73 -27.74 -14.95
C ALA A 439 -4.20 -29.12 -15.37
N ALA A 440 -2.92 -29.20 -15.78
CA ALA A 440 -2.28 -30.45 -16.17
C ALA A 440 -2.18 -31.47 -15.01
N MET A 441 -1.88 -30.99 -13.80
CA MET A 441 -1.82 -31.84 -12.60
C MET A 441 -3.19 -32.38 -12.23
N ALA A 442 -4.23 -31.54 -12.29
CA ALA A 442 -5.60 -31.96 -12.03
C ALA A 442 -6.05 -33.04 -13.02
N GLN A 443 -5.84 -32.81 -14.32
CA GLN A 443 -6.21 -33.79 -15.37
C GLN A 443 -5.53 -35.16 -15.17
N LYS A 444 -4.22 -35.17 -14.87
CA LYS A 444 -3.48 -36.41 -14.57
C LYS A 444 -4.05 -37.15 -13.36
N THR A 445 -4.37 -36.42 -12.29
CA THR A 445 -4.89 -37.00 -11.04
C THR A 445 -6.32 -37.53 -11.22
N LEU A 446 -7.19 -36.76 -11.89
CA LEU A 446 -8.57 -37.16 -12.18
C LEU A 446 -8.62 -38.39 -13.08
N GLY A 447 -7.87 -38.37 -14.19
CA GLY A 447 -7.83 -39.47 -15.14
C GLY A 447 -7.35 -40.77 -14.50
N LEU A 448 -6.20 -40.75 -13.81
CA LEU A 448 -5.64 -41.95 -13.17
C LEU A 448 -6.55 -42.51 -12.07
N THR A 449 -7.15 -41.64 -11.26
CA THR A 449 -7.98 -42.09 -10.14
C THR A 449 -9.29 -42.67 -10.64
N LEU A 450 -9.98 -41.99 -11.56
CA LEU A 450 -11.25 -42.47 -12.10
C LEU A 450 -11.07 -43.76 -12.89
N SER A 451 -10.06 -43.86 -13.76
CA SER A 451 -9.78 -45.10 -14.47
C SER A 451 -9.54 -46.27 -13.51
N SER A 452 -8.76 -46.04 -12.44
CA SER A 452 -8.44 -47.07 -11.46
C SER A 452 -9.69 -47.53 -10.69
N LEU A 453 -10.57 -46.61 -10.31
CA LEU A 453 -11.82 -46.93 -9.61
C LEU A 453 -12.78 -47.71 -10.50
N ILE A 454 -12.90 -47.34 -11.77
CA ILE A 454 -13.77 -48.03 -12.75
C ILE A 454 -13.20 -49.43 -13.06
N GLN A 455 -11.88 -49.56 -13.20
CA GLN A 455 -11.24 -50.84 -13.49
C GLN A 455 -11.37 -51.84 -12.34
N CYS A 456 -11.23 -51.37 -11.08
CA CYS A 456 -11.08 -52.26 -9.93
C CYS A 456 -12.38 -52.62 -9.20
N PHE A 457 -13.48 -51.90 -9.43
CA PHE A 457 -14.69 -52.04 -8.64
C PHE A 457 -15.96 -51.95 -9.50
N GLU A 458 -16.94 -52.79 -9.16
CA GLU A 458 -18.31 -52.62 -9.61
C GLU A 458 -19.03 -51.57 -8.74
N TRP A 459 -19.66 -50.58 -9.37
CA TRP A 459 -20.33 -49.49 -8.68
C TRP A 459 -21.84 -49.56 -8.87
N LYS A 460 -22.57 -49.45 -7.75
CA LYS A 460 -24.03 -49.40 -7.74
C LYS A 460 -24.52 -48.32 -6.79
N ARG A 461 -25.67 -47.71 -7.11
CA ARG A 461 -26.37 -46.77 -6.24
C ARG A 461 -26.88 -47.45 -4.95
N ILE A 462 -27.03 -46.65 -3.89
CA ILE A 462 -27.64 -47.09 -2.65
C ILE A 462 -29.16 -46.95 -2.82
N GLY A 463 -29.83 -48.04 -3.18
CA GLY A 463 -31.28 -48.06 -3.44
C GLY A 463 -31.65 -47.68 -4.88
N GLU A 464 -32.95 -47.43 -5.10
CA GLU A 464 -33.50 -47.11 -6.42
C GLU A 464 -33.42 -45.61 -6.75
N GLU A 465 -33.26 -44.75 -5.75
CA GLU A 465 -33.17 -43.31 -5.93
C GLU A 465 -31.83 -42.88 -6.58
N GLU A 466 -31.88 -41.82 -7.39
CA GLU A 466 -30.69 -41.19 -7.92
C GLU A 466 -29.85 -40.54 -6.81
N VAL A 467 -28.53 -40.57 -7.01
CA VAL A 467 -27.58 -39.85 -6.16
C VAL A 467 -27.90 -38.36 -6.28
N ASP A 468 -28.23 -37.72 -5.15
CA ASP A 468 -28.52 -36.28 -5.10
C ASP A 468 -27.37 -35.46 -5.70
N LEU A 469 -27.65 -34.57 -6.64
CA LEU A 469 -26.67 -33.70 -7.30
C LEU A 469 -26.77 -32.25 -6.82
N SER A 470 -27.40 -32.00 -5.67
CA SER A 470 -27.52 -30.68 -5.08
C SER A 470 -26.15 -30.10 -4.69
N GLU A 471 -25.97 -28.80 -4.94
CA GLU A 471 -24.72 -28.07 -4.72
C GLU A 471 -24.66 -27.56 -3.27
N GLY A 472 -23.53 -27.78 -2.61
CA GLY A 472 -23.22 -27.21 -1.30
C GLY A 472 -22.79 -25.75 -1.37
N GLU A 473 -22.49 -25.17 -0.21
CA GLU A 473 -22.00 -23.78 -0.09
C GLU A 473 -20.47 -23.70 -0.14
N GLY A 474 -19.94 -22.54 -0.57
CA GLY A 474 -18.50 -22.24 -0.56
C GLY A 474 -17.96 -21.76 -1.91
N THR A 475 -16.69 -21.35 -1.93
CA THR A 475 -15.98 -20.99 -3.17
C THR A 475 -15.68 -22.22 -4.02
N VAL A 476 -15.30 -23.32 -3.37
CA VAL A 476 -15.21 -24.66 -3.98
C VAL A 476 -16.54 -25.36 -3.71
N VAL A 477 -17.34 -25.58 -4.75
CA VAL A 477 -18.67 -26.16 -4.63
C VAL A 477 -18.57 -27.69 -4.65
N ARG A 478 -18.85 -28.30 -3.49
CA ARG A 478 -19.01 -29.75 -3.32
C ARG A 478 -20.48 -30.14 -3.36
N LYS A 479 -20.78 -31.44 -3.31
CA LYS A 479 -22.16 -31.91 -3.14
C LYS A 479 -22.72 -31.50 -1.77
N ALA A 480 -23.99 -31.11 -1.72
CA ALA A 480 -24.61 -30.70 -0.46
C ALA A 480 -24.66 -31.88 0.52
N THR A 481 -24.41 -31.58 1.78
CA THR A 481 -24.69 -32.48 2.91
C THR A 481 -25.89 -31.87 3.63
N LEU A 482 -26.83 -32.68 4.15
CA LEU A 482 -28.01 -32.21 4.91
C LEU A 482 -27.57 -31.51 6.22
N LEU A 483 -27.01 -30.31 6.10
CA LEU A 483 -26.78 -29.39 7.19
C LEU A 483 -27.99 -28.47 7.25
N LYS A 484 -28.58 -28.38 8.45
CA LYS A 484 -29.70 -27.49 8.74
C LYS A 484 -29.37 -26.08 8.22
N LYS A 485 -30.17 -25.61 7.26
CA LYS A 485 -30.15 -24.22 6.80
C LYS A 485 -30.24 -23.30 8.03
N PRO A 486 -29.25 -22.42 8.29
CA PRO A 486 -29.52 -21.27 9.12
C PRO A 486 -30.42 -20.36 8.29
N ASP A 487 -31.63 -20.13 8.79
CA ASP A 487 -32.63 -19.29 8.12
C ASP A 487 -32.13 -17.83 8.12
N MET A 488 -31.49 -17.43 7.02
CA MET A 488 -30.81 -16.14 6.91
C MET A 488 -31.78 -14.95 7.01
N GLU A 489 -33.07 -15.11 6.70
CA GLU A 489 -34.05 -14.02 6.80
C GLU A 489 -34.52 -13.77 8.24
N GLU A 490 -34.68 -14.84 9.03
CA GLU A 490 -35.00 -14.73 10.47
C GLU A 490 -33.76 -14.32 11.29
N HIS A 491 -32.58 -14.77 10.87
CA HIS A 491 -31.31 -14.34 11.45
C HIS A 491 -30.97 -12.90 11.08
N LEU A 492 -31.27 -12.36 9.89
CA LEU A 492 -30.89 -10.98 9.58
C LEU A 492 -31.64 -9.96 10.43
N THR A 493 -32.93 -10.17 10.70
CA THR A 493 -33.74 -9.31 11.59
C THR A 493 -33.39 -9.52 13.07
N LYS A 494 -33.16 -10.76 13.51
CA LYS A 494 -32.65 -11.03 14.86
C LYS A 494 -31.22 -10.52 15.04
N ILE A 495 -30.36 -10.61 14.04
CA ILE A 495 -28.97 -10.10 14.03
C ILE A 495 -29.00 -8.57 13.97
N ILE A 496 -29.89 -7.92 13.22
CA ILE A 496 -30.02 -6.46 13.24
C ILE A 496 -30.56 -5.99 14.59
N SER A 497 -31.59 -6.62 15.15
CA SER A 497 -32.09 -6.23 16.48
C SER A 497 -31.10 -6.58 17.60
N PHE A 498 -30.42 -7.72 17.51
CA PHE A 498 -29.33 -8.14 18.40
C PHE A 498 -28.07 -7.30 18.18
N LEU A 499 -27.82 -6.75 16.99
CA LEU A 499 -26.76 -5.78 16.71
C LEU A 499 -27.14 -4.42 17.27
N VAL A 500 -28.39 -3.99 17.20
CA VAL A 500 -28.85 -2.74 17.82
C VAL A 500 -28.80 -2.89 19.35
N ILE A 501 -29.20 -4.04 19.89
CA ILE A 501 -29.13 -4.37 21.32
C ILE A 501 -27.67 -4.57 21.74
N LEU A 502 -26.82 -5.26 20.98
CA LEU A 502 -25.38 -5.40 21.26
C LEU A 502 -24.64 -4.10 21.06
N VAL A 503 -25.02 -3.24 20.12
CA VAL A 503 -24.43 -1.91 19.96
C VAL A 503 -24.84 -1.05 21.14
N SER A 504 -26.09 -1.13 21.58
CA SER A 504 -26.57 -0.49 22.81
C SER A 504 -25.85 -1.04 24.04
N ILE A 505 -25.71 -2.36 24.16
CA ILE A 505 -25.00 -3.06 25.25
C ILE A 505 -23.49 -2.87 25.14
N LYS A 506 -22.89 -2.68 23.97
CA LYS A 506 -21.44 -2.46 23.81
C LYS A 506 -21.09 -0.99 24.04
N LEU A 507 -22.00 -0.07 23.67
CA LEU A 507 -21.96 1.34 24.03
C LEU A 507 -22.16 1.55 25.54
N VAL A 508 -22.95 0.68 26.21
CA VAL A 508 -23.26 0.77 27.66
C VAL A 508 -22.34 -0.10 28.54
N PHE A 509 -21.96 -1.31 28.13
CA PHE A 509 -21.30 -2.35 28.96
C PHE A 509 -19.91 -2.82 28.48
N PHE A 510 -19.53 -2.66 27.21
CA PHE A 510 -18.21 -3.09 26.69
C PHE A 510 -17.31 -1.93 26.26
N ARG A 511 -17.25 -0.87 27.08
CA ARG A 511 -15.96 -0.19 27.22
C ARG A 511 -15.05 -1.19 27.90
N LYS A 512 -14.02 -1.71 27.21
CA LYS A 512 -12.84 -2.21 27.92
C LYS A 512 -12.50 -1.10 28.92
N ARG A 513 -12.68 -1.35 30.21
CA ARG A 513 -12.12 -0.47 31.24
C ARG A 513 -10.61 -0.57 31.05
N GLN A 514 -10.05 0.39 30.31
CA GLN A 514 -8.65 0.73 30.50
C GLN A 514 -8.51 1.05 31.98
N LYS A 515 -7.51 0.46 32.63
CA LYS A 515 -7.35 0.62 34.07
C LYS A 515 -6.96 2.07 34.36
N ASN A 516 -6.21 2.70 33.46
CA ASN A 516 -5.83 4.10 33.57
C ASN A 516 -5.77 4.84 32.20
N PRO A 517 -6.89 5.16 31.54
CA PRO A 517 -6.86 5.91 30.28
C PRO A 517 -6.44 7.38 30.49
N PRO A 518 -5.80 8.03 29.50
CA PRO A 518 -5.55 9.47 29.56
C PRO A 518 -6.88 10.25 29.69
N PRO A 519 -6.90 11.36 30.46
CA PRO A 519 -8.06 12.26 30.53
C PRO A 519 -8.58 12.66 29.14
N SER A 520 -9.88 12.91 29.00
CA SER A 520 -10.47 13.22 27.69
C SER A 520 -11.61 14.24 27.80
N PRO A 521 -11.70 15.22 26.87
CA PRO A 521 -12.89 16.04 26.75
C PRO A 521 -14.10 15.22 26.29
N PRO A 522 -15.33 15.62 26.67
CA PRO A 522 -16.56 14.99 26.20
C PRO A 522 -16.59 14.90 24.66
N SER A 523 -16.81 13.69 24.14
CA SER A 523 -16.84 13.41 22.70
C SER A 523 -18.26 13.13 22.22
N LEU A 524 -18.59 13.61 21.02
CA LEU A 524 -19.86 13.30 20.36
C LEU A 524 -19.77 11.97 19.59
N PRO A 525 -20.86 11.21 19.46
CA PRO A 525 -20.89 10.03 18.59
C PRO A 525 -20.47 10.36 17.16
N VAL A 526 -19.79 9.42 16.48
CA VAL A 526 -19.33 9.50 15.09
C VAL A 526 -18.21 10.52 14.80
N ILE A 527 -18.39 11.79 15.18
CA ILE A 527 -17.42 12.87 14.89
C ILE A 527 -16.35 13.03 15.99
N GLY A 528 -16.55 12.43 17.16
CA GLY A 528 -15.62 12.52 18.28
C GLY A 528 -15.52 13.95 18.82
N ASN A 529 -14.30 14.44 18.96
CA ASN A 529 -13.99 15.77 19.48
C ASN A 529 -13.72 16.81 18.37
N LEU A 530 -13.95 16.48 17.09
CA LEU A 530 -13.69 17.42 15.97
C LEU A 530 -14.42 18.76 16.11
N HIS A 531 -15.62 18.75 16.70
CA HIS A 531 -16.41 19.96 16.97
C HIS A 531 -15.77 20.92 17.99
N GLN A 532 -14.82 20.44 18.79
CA GLN A 532 -14.06 21.24 19.77
C GLN A 532 -12.75 21.78 19.17
N LEU A 533 -12.36 21.32 17.97
CA LEU A 533 -11.10 21.69 17.35
C LEU A 533 -11.22 23.05 16.66
N LYS A 534 -10.63 24.09 17.26
CA LYS A 534 -10.46 25.41 16.65
C LYS A 534 -9.07 25.55 16.05
N LEU A 535 -8.94 26.34 14.99
CA LEU A 535 -7.63 26.70 14.44
C LEU A 535 -7.09 27.96 15.13
N PRO A 536 -5.77 28.04 15.38
CA PRO A 536 -4.77 27.01 15.08
C PRO A 536 -4.76 25.87 16.11
N VAL A 537 -4.44 24.65 15.65
CA VAL A 537 -4.64 23.40 16.42
C VAL A 537 -3.80 23.36 17.70
N HIS A 538 -2.52 23.78 17.64
CA HIS A 538 -1.61 23.74 18.79
C HIS A 538 -2.07 24.63 19.96
N ARG A 539 -2.68 25.79 19.67
CA ARG A 539 -3.27 26.68 20.69
C ARG A 539 -4.47 26.00 21.36
N THR A 540 -5.37 25.43 20.57
CA THR A 540 -6.53 24.71 21.09
C THR A 540 -6.10 23.53 21.98
N PHE A 541 -5.11 22.76 21.55
CA PHE A 541 -4.58 21.66 22.34
C PHE A 541 -3.84 22.10 23.59
N HIS A 542 -3.16 23.24 23.57
CA HIS A 542 -2.58 23.83 24.77
C HIS A 542 -3.67 24.25 25.78
N VAL A 543 -4.74 24.93 25.33
CA VAL A 543 -5.87 25.28 26.22
C VAL A 543 -6.51 24.02 26.83
N LEU A 544 -6.63 22.94 26.05
CA LEU A 544 -7.11 21.67 26.55
C LEU A 544 -6.11 21.00 27.50
N SER A 545 -4.80 21.11 27.28
CA SER A 545 -3.80 20.54 28.20
C SER A 545 -3.82 21.23 29.56
N GLN A 546 -4.14 22.52 29.64
CA GLN A 546 -4.34 23.21 30.93
C GLN A 546 -5.53 22.66 31.72
N LYS A 547 -6.53 22.09 31.04
CA LYS A 547 -7.75 21.55 31.66
C LYS A 547 -7.66 20.06 31.97
N TYR A 548 -7.06 19.28 31.08
CA TYR A 548 -7.04 17.81 31.14
C TYR A 548 -5.67 17.23 31.50
N GLY A 549 -4.65 18.07 31.70
CA GLY A 549 -3.27 17.67 31.92
C GLY A 549 -2.44 17.64 30.64
N SER A 550 -1.11 17.56 30.80
CA SER A 550 -0.14 17.58 29.68
C SER A 550 -0.24 16.36 28.75
N ILE A 551 -0.92 15.29 29.17
CA ILE A 551 -1.19 14.08 28.38
C ILE A 551 -2.70 13.85 28.42
N PHE A 552 -3.36 13.93 27.27
CA PHE A 552 -4.80 13.71 27.19
C PHE A 552 -5.19 13.04 25.87
N SER A 553 -6.32 12.35 25.88
CA SER A 553 -6.88 11.67 24.72
C SER A 553 -7.92 12.53 24.02
N PHE A 554 -7.91 12.48 22.69
CA PHE A 554 -8.82 13.18 21.80
C PHE A 554 -9.30 12.21 20.70
N ARG A 555 -10.41 12.50 20.04
CA ARG A 555 -10.91 11.68 18.92
C ARG A 555 -11.18 12.49 17.68
N PHE A 556 -10.48 12.17 16.60
CA PHE A 556 -10.81 12.64 15.27
C PHE A 556 -11.75 11.63 14.60
N GLY A 557 -13.06 11.85 14.70
CA GLY A 557 -14.05 10.89 14.23
C GLY A 557 -13.88 9.53 14.94
N SER A 558 -13.52 8.50 14.17
CA SER A 558 -13.20 7.16 14.71
C SER A 558 -11.74 6.97 15.12
N GLN A 559 -10.85 7.90 14.77
CA GLN A 559 -9.41 7.79 15.03
C GLN A 559 -9.08 8.28 16.46
N PRO A 560 -8.58 7.41 17.36
CA PRO A 560 -8.04 7.86 18.65
C PRO A 560 -6.76 8.67 18.44
N VAL A 561 -6.63 9.75 19.19
CA VAL A 561 -5.49 10.67 19.19
C VAL A 561 -5.00 10.83 20.62
N LEU A 562 -3.71 10.67 20.84
CA LEU A 562 -3.03 11.04 22.08
C LEU A 562 -2.32 12.37 21.83
N VAL A 563 -2.62 13.38 22.65
CA VAL A 563 -1.95 14.67 22.61
C VAL A 563 -0.99 14.76 23.79
N VAL A 564 0.27 15.07 23.50
CA VAL A 564 1.34 15.20 24.49
C VAL A 564 1.91 16.61 24.43
N SER A 565 1.96 17.29 25.58
CA SER A 565 2.42 18.68 25.71
C SER A 565 3.48 18.87 26.80
N SER A 566 4.10 17.79 27.32
CA SER A 566 5.25 17.86 28.23
C SER A 566 6.50 17.25 27.61
N ALA A 567 7.67 17.78 27.95
CA ALA A 567 8.97 17.30 27.44
C ALA A 567 9.24 15.83 27.83
N SER A 568 9.02 15.46 29.09
CA SER A 568 9.25 14.10 29.60
C SER A 568 8.38 13.05 28.92
N ALA A 569 7.10 13.36 28.65
CA ALA A 569 6.23 12.43 27.95
C ALA A 569 6.55 12.34 26.45
N ALA A 570 7.00 13.44 25.84
CA ALA A 570 7.49 13.43 24.46
C ALA A 570 8.78 12.60 24.35
N GLU A 571 9.68 12.70 25.32
CA GLU A 571 10.86 11.85 25.45
C GLU A 571 10.49 10.38 25.53
N GLU A 572 9.60 9.99 26.45
CA GLU A 572 9.13 8.62 26.60
C GLU A 572 8.53 8.08 25.29
N CYS A 573 7.79 8.91 24.55
CA CYS A 573 7.25 8.55 23.24
C CYS A 573 8.32 8.27 22.18
N PHE A 574 9.44 9.00 22.20
CA PHE A 574 10.49 8.96 21.18
C PHE A 574 11.75 8.18 21.58
N THR A 575 11.79 7.66 22.81
CA THR A 575 12.86 6.82 23.34
C THR A 575 12.32 5.44 23.73
N THR A 576 11.61 5.32 24.85
CA THR A 576 11.05 4.06 25.35
C THR A 576 10.05 3.44 24.38
N ASN A 577 9.18 4.26 23.79
CA ASN A 577 8.15 3.83 22.84
C ASN A 577 8.49 4.15 21.38
N ASP A 578 9.78 4.37 21.07
CA ASP A 578 10.24 4.90 19.78
C ASP A 578 9.80 4.06 18.58
N ILE A 579 9.89 2.73 18.66
CA ILE A 579 9.46 1.77 17.63
C ILE A 579 7.93 1.72 17.57
N ILE A 580 7.25 1.76 18.72
CA ILE A 580 5.79 1.67 18.81
C ILE A 580 5.17 2.84 18.04
N PHE A 581 5.65 4.06 18.29
CA PHE A 581 5.22 5.27 17.62
C PHE A 581 5.96 5.56 16.31
N ALA A 582 6.83 4.66 15.82
CA ALA A 582 7.58 4.91 14.60
C ALA A 582 6.71 4.91 13.34
N ASN A 583 5.44 4.47 13.37
CA ASN A 583 4.57 4.50 12.20
C ASN A 583 3.97 5.89 11.93
N ARG A 584 3.41 6.06 10.73
CA ARG A 584 2.72 7.27 10.29
C ARG A 584 1.27 6.94 9.94
N PHE A 585 0.40 7.94 10.11
CA PHE A 585 -1.01 7.82 9.75
C PHE A 585 -1.17 7.74 8.23
N ARG A 586 -1.94 6.76 7.76
CA ARG A 586 -2.22 6.55 6.34
C ARG A 586 -3.45 7.35 5.93
N SER A 587 -3.23 8.37 5.11
CA SER A 587 -4.26 9.24 4.58
C SER A 587 -4.50 8.99 3.09
N ILE A 588 -5.62 9.48 2.57
CA ILE A 588 -5.87 9.47 1.12
C ILE A 588 -4.83 10.29 0.35
N LYS A 589 -4.35 11.40 0.93
CA LYS A 589 -3.26 12.20 0.36
C LYS A 589 -2.00 11.35 0.16
N THR A 590 -1.53 10.69 1.22
CA THR A 590 -0.31 9.88 1.18
C THR A 590 -0.46 8.62 0.35
N LYS A 591 -1.71 8.16 0.11
CA LYS A 591 -1.97 7.10 -0.85
C LYS A 591 -1.68 7.53 -2.30
N PHE A 592 -2.19 8.69 -2.72
CA PHE A 592 -2.06 9.14 -4.12
C PHE A 592 -0.75 9.88 -4.40
N LEU A 593 -0.33 10.79 -3.52
CA LEU A 593 0.91 11.55 -3.68
C LEU A 593 2.13 10.78 -3.14
N GLY A 594 1.93 9.94 -2.14
CA GLY A 594 3.02 9.21 -1.48
C GLY A 594 3.21 7.78 -1.97
N TYR A 595 2.82 7.47 -3.21
CA TYR A 595 2.99 6.15 -3.83
C TYR A 595 2.51 4.99 -2.94
N ASP A 596 1.24 5.03 -2.55
CA ASP A 596 0.62 4.11 -1.58
C ASP A 596 1.30 4.12 -0.19
N ASN A 597 1.68 5.31 0.30
CA ASN A 597 2.34 5.53 1.58
C ASN A 597 3.77 4.95 1.65
N THR A 598 4.47 4.84 0.53
CA THR A 598 5.84 4.29 0.49
C THR A 598 6.94 5.35 0.60
N ILE A 599 6.61 6.64 0.53
CA ILE A 599 7.60 7.74 0.69
C ILE A 599 8.14 7.87 2.12
N LEU A 600 9.32 8.48 2.28
CA LEU A 600 10.01 8.63 3.59
C LEU A 600 9.12 9.27 4.68
N LEU A 601 8.29 10.25 4.31
CA LEU A 601 7.40 10.96 5.23
C LEU A 601 6.23 10.11 5.74
N ALA A 602 5.77 9.11 4.98
CA ALA A 602 4.52 8.37 5.24
C ALA A 602 4.72 6.86 5.47
N ALA A 603 5.87 6.31 5.08
CA ALA A 603 6.15 4.89 5.21
C ALA A 603 6.10 4.43 6.66
N SER A 604 5.42 3.30 6.88
CA SER A 604 5.46 2.57 8.14
C SER A 604 6.89 2.11 8.43
N TYR A 605 7.24 2.04 9.72
CA TYR A 605 8.54 1.57 10.16
C TYR A 605 8.75 0.12 9.75
N GLY A 606 9.93 -0.18 9.23
CA GLY A 606 10.29 -1.46 8.62
C GLY A 606 11.52 -1.31 7.73
N ASP A 607 11.89 -2.36 7.00
CA ASP A 607 13.09 -2.36 6.12
C ASP A 607 13.05 -1.26 5.08
N HIS A 608 11.90 -1.09 4.41
CA HIS A 608 11.71 -0.05 3.40
C HIS A 608 11.99 1.36 3.94
N TRP A 609 11.35 1.72 5.07
CA TRP A 609 11.59 3.04 5.67
C TRP A 609 13.03 3.20 6.18
N ARG A 610 13.62 2.16 6.77
CA ARG A 610 15.02 2.19 7.22
C ARG A 610 15.98 2.43 6.04
N ASN A 611 15.73 1.79 4.90
CA ASN A 611 16.51 2.03 3.69
C ASN A 611 16.33 3.45 3.17
N LEU A 612 15.09 3.95 3.07
CA LEU A 612 14.85 5.35 2.69
C LEU A 612 15.56 6.33 3.63
N ARG A 613 15.50 6.07 4.94
CA ARG A 613 16.18 6.91 5.95
C ARG A 613 17.70 6.88 5.77
N ARG A 614 18.28 5.71 5.50
CA ARG A 614 19.71 5.53 5.21
C ARG A 614 20.11 6.32 3.97
N ILE A 615 19.40 6.14 2.85
CA ILE A 615 19.65 6.84 1.58
C ILE A 615 19.59 8.35 1.81
N SER A 616 18.52 8.86 2.42
CA SER A 616 18.38 10.29 2.66
C SER A 616 19.50 10.86 3.53
N SER A 617 19.89 10.17 4.60
CA SER A 617 20.88 10.70 5.55
C SER A 617 22.33 10.58 5.07
N LEU A 618 22.66 9.50 4.34
CA LEU A 618 24.04 9.20 3.93
C LEU A 618 24.34 9.66 2.50
N GLU A 619 23.43 9.45 1.56
CA GLU A 619 23.69 9.68 0.13
C GLU A 619 23.25 11.06 -0.34
N ILE A 620 22.21 11.63 0.29
CA ILE A 620 21.59 12.89 -0.16
C ILE A 620 21.94 14.06 0.77
N LEU A 621 21.71 13.91 2.08
CA LEU A 621 21.79 14.99 3.07
C LEU A 621 23.00 14.84 4.02
N SER A 622 24.02 14.08 3.62
CA SER A 622 25.26 14.00 4.39
C SER A 622 26.00 15.34 4.37
N SER A 623 26.80 15.60 5.41
CA SER A 623 27.57 16.85 5.54
C SER A 623 28.44 17.13 4.31
N HIS A 624 29.08 16.09 3.75
CA HIS A 624 29.87 16.21 2.54
C HIS A 624 29.04 16.67 1.33
N ARG A 625 27.86 16.06 1.11
CA ARG A 625 26.95 16.45 0.02
C ARG A 625 26.43 17.86 0.22
N LEU A 626 25.98 18.21 1.43
CA LEU A 626 25.50 19.56 1.73
C LEU A 626 26.58 20.61 1.48
N ASN A 627 27.84 20.34 1.86
CA ASN A 627 28.97 21.24 1.59
C ASN A 627 29.25 21.36 0.08
N SER A 628 29.13 20.29 -0.70
CA SER A 628 29.27 20.36 -2.17
C SER A 628 28.20 21.24 -2.86
N PHE A 629 27.12 21.58 -2.14
CA PHE A 629 26.06 22.47 -2.60
C PHE A 629 26.13 23.89 -2.01
N SER A 630 27.21 24.26 -1.31
CA SER A 630 27.35 25.60 -0.72
C SER A 630 27.24 26.71 -1.76
N GLY A 631 27.86 26.53 -2.93
CA GLY A 631 27.78 27.49 -4.04
C GLY A 631 26.34 27.78 -4.50
N ILE A 632 25.43 26.80 -4.44
CA ILE A 632 24.00 27.01 -4.78
C ILE A 632 23.33 27.90 -3.74
N ARG A 633 23.54 27.62 -2.44
CA ARG A 633 22.93 28.41 -1.36
C ARG A 633 23.46 29.84 -1.34
N ILE A 634 24.76 30.02 -1.59
CA ILE A 634 25.40 31.34 -1.71
C ILE A 634 24.81 32.08 -2.91
N ASP A 635 24.77 31.48 -4.11
CA ASP A 635 24.23 32.11 -5.32
C ASP A 635 22.76 32.53 -5.17
N GLU A 636 21.90 31.68 -4.61
CA GLU A 636 20.49 32.04 -4.37
C GLU A 636 20.34 33.15 -3.32
N THR A 637 21.16 33.12 -2.25
CA THR A 637 21.15 34.18 -1.23
C THR A 637 21.60 35.51 -1.83
N LEU A 638 22.71 35.52 -2.58
CA LEU A 638 23.23 36.72 -3.25
C LEU A 638 22.19 37.31 -4.21
N LYS A 639 21.48 36.49 -4.97
CA LYS A 639 20.42 36.94 -5.87
C LYS A 639 19.28 37.64 -5.14
N MET A 640 18.84 37.08 -4.01
CA MET A 640 17.83 37.73 -3.19
C MET A 640 18.32 39.09 -2.67
N LEU A 641 19.57 39.18 -2.21
CA LEU A 641 20.18 40.44 -1.76
C LEU A 641 20.29 41.46 -2.90
N GLN A 642 20.65 41.02 -4.11
CA GLN A 642 20.70 41.88 -5.30
C GLN A 642 19.32 42.40 -5.69
N ILE A 643 18.28 41.58 -5.61
CA ILE A 643 16.89 42.00 -5.85
C ILE A 643 16.48 43.06 -4.83
N LEU A 644 16.79 42.86 -3.54
CA LEU A 644 16.55 43.86 -2.50
C LEU A 644 17.32 45.16 -2.75
N ALA A 645 18.60 45.07 -3.12
CA ALA A 645 19.44 46.23 -3.42
C ALA A 645 18.98 47.01 -4.65
N ARG A 646 18.46 46.33 -5.70
CA ARG A 646 17.90 46.96 -6.90
C ARG A 646 16.58 47.69 -6.62
N HIS A 647 15.76 47.16 -5.72
CA HIS A 647 14.52 47.82 -5.31
C HIS A 647 14.75 48.98 -4.35
N SER A 648 15.89 49.02 -3.66
CA SER A 648 16.22 50.09 -2.73
C SER A 648 16.98 51.23 -3.38
N ASN A 649 16.57 52.47 -3.10
CA ASN A 649 17.42 53.63 -3.39
C ASN A 649 18.62 53.62 -2.42
N LYS A 650 19.82 53.97 -2.88
CA LYS A 650 21.07 53.90 -2.08
C LYS A 650 21.04 54.74 -0.80
N GLU A 651 20.15 55.74 -0.71
CA GLU A 651 20.11 56.68 0.41
C GLU A 651 18.83 56.60 1.26
N GLU A 652 17.76 55.96 0.77
CA GLU A 652 16.44 55.93 1.42
C GLU A 652 16.00 54.51 1.78
N PHE A 653 15.18 54.42 2.83
CA PHE A 653 14.53 53.18 3.23
C PHE A 653 13.39 52.81 2.28
N THR A 654 13.47 51.64 1.65
CA THR A 654 12.42 51.12 0.76
C THR A 654 11.60 50.03 1.41
N ARG A 655 10.27 50.09 1.24
CA ARG A 655 9.33 49.03 1.68
C ARG A 655 9.46 47.78 0.81
N VAL A 656 9.61 46.62 1.44
CA VAL A 656 9.73 45.30 0.81
C VAL A 656 8.86 44.25 1.51
N GLU A 657 8.36 43.27 0.77
CA GLU A 657 7.64 42.09 1.27
C GLU A 657 8.60 40.88 1.23
N LEU A 658 8.82 40.21 2.36
CA LEU A 658 9.90 39.21 2.50
C LEU A 658 9.43 37.76 2.32
N ARG A 659 8.14 37.45 2.48
CA ARG A 659 7.62 36.08 2.38
C ARG A 659 7.85 35.49 1.00
N SER A 660 7.48 36.21 -0.06
CA SER A 660 7.67 35.69 -1.42
C SER A 660 9.15 35.50 -1.73
N MET A 661 10.01 36.41 -1.27
CA MET A 661 11.46 36.31 -1.46
C MET A 661 12.05 35.08 -0.76
N PHE A 662 11.63 34.78 0.47
CA PHE A 662 12.07 33.58 1.19
C PHE A 662 11.53 32.29 0.57
N ALA A 663 10.29 32.30 0.09
CA ALA A 663 9.72 31.16 -0.63
C ALA A 663 10.51 30.87 -1.92
N ASP A 664 10.79 31.90 -2.72
CA ASP A 664 11.55 31.79 -3.97
C ASP A 664 12.99 31.30 -3.72
N LEU A 665 13.67 31.89 -2.74
CA LEU A 665 15.03 31.52 -2.32
C LEU A 665 15.12 30.03 -1.95
N THR A 666 14.25 29.59 -1.04
CA THR A 666 14.32 28.23 -0.49
C THR A 666 13.87 27.19 -1.50
N PHE A 667 12.88 27.52 -2.35
CA PHE A 667 12.46 26.69 -3.45
C PHE A 667 13.56 26.52 -4.51
N ASN A 668 14.14 27.62 -4.99
CA ASN A 668 15.20 27.55 -6.00
C ASN A 668 16.44 26.84 -5.44
N THR A 669 16.77 27.05 -4.16
CA THR A 669 17.85 26.32 -3.50
C THR A 669 17.64 24.82 -3.58
N ILE A 670 16.49 24.30 -3.12
CA ILE A 670 16.25 22.85 -3.13
C ILE A 670 16.12 22.31 -4.56
N MET A 671 15.47 23.04 -5.48
CA MET A 671 15.33 22.57 -6.86
C MET A 671 16.67 22.47 -7.59
N ARG A 672 17.55 23.44 -7.41
CA ARG A 672 18.89 23.37 -8.01
C ARG A 672 19.73 22.26 -7.40
N MET A 673 19.60 22.00 -6.10
CA MET A 673 20.27 20.86 -5.46
C MET A 673 19.72 19.52 -5.98
N VAL A 674 18.39 19.43 -6.19
CA VAL A 674 17.72 18.19 -6.58
C VAL A 674 17.92 17.87 -8.06
N CYS A 675 17.61 18.80 -8.97
CA CYS A 675 17.58 18.58 -10.41
C CYS A 675 18.37 19.63 -11.23
N GLY A 676 19.04 20.57 -10.58
CA GLY A 676 19.84 21.60 -11.26
C GLY A 676 19.05 22.74 -11.90
N LYS A 677 17.71 22.76 -11.76
CA LYS A 677 16.83 23.77 -12.37
C LYS A 677 16.44 24.88 -11.40
N ARG A 678 16.19 26.08 -11.93
CA ARG A 678 15.65 27.25 -11.22
C ARG A 678 14.28 27.58 -11.81
N TYR A 679 13.25 27.78 -10.98
CA TYR A 679 11.88 28.03 -11.45
C TYR A 679 11.28 29.36 -10.98
N TYR A 680 11.93 30.14 -10.11
CA TYR A 680 11.48 31.47 -9.67
C TYR A 680 12.52 32.56 -9.96
N GLY A 681 12.09 33.82 -10.11
CA GLY A 681 12.93 35.02 -10.34
C GLY A 681 12.93 35.54 -11.79
N SER A 682 13.37 36.79 -12.02
CA SER A 682 13.35 37.47 -13.34
C SER A 682 14.39 36.95 -14.35
N GLU A 683 15.33 36.12 -13.91
CA GLU A 683 16.42 35.51 -14.71
C GLU A 683 16.27 33.98 -14.77
N TYR A 684 15.03 33.44 -14.79
CA TYR A 684 14.85 32.06 -15.22
C TYR A 684 15.16 31.98 -16.72
N ASP A 685 15.89 30.95 -17.16
CA ASP A 685 16.16 30.75 -18.58
C ASP A 685 14.82 30.53 -19.29
N GLY A 686 14.42 31.45 -20.18
CA GLY A 686 13.11 31.41 -20.84
C GLY A 686 12.76 30.09 -21.53
N THR A 687 13.75 29.21 -21.70
CA THR A 687 13.68 27.83 -22.19
C THR A 687 12.76 26.90 -21.40
N ASN A 688 12.53 27.11 -20.08
CA ASN A 688 11.70 26.19 -19.25
C ASN A 688 10.52 26.87 -18.52
N ALA A 689 10.07 28.05 -18.98
CA ALA A 689 9.03 28.86 -18.33
C ALA A 689 7.72 28.10 -18.05
N GLU A 690 7.29 27.30 -19.03
CA GLU A 690 6.04 26.55 -18.97
C GLU A 690 6.14 25.39 -17.96
N GLU A 691 7.27 24.69 -17.92
CA GLU A 691 7.56 23.63 -16.95
C GLU A 691 7.55 24.19 -15.52
N ALA A 692 8.25 25.31 -15.31
CA ALA A 692 8.28 26.01 -14.04
C ALA A 692 6.88 26.40 -13.56
N MET A 693 6.05 26.97 -14.43
CA MET A 693 4.67 27.33 -14.12
C MET A 693 3.82 26.11 -13.76
N LYS A 694 3.88 25.04 -14.57
CA LYS A 694 3.19 23.77 -14.30
C LYS A 694 3.59 23.19 -12.94
N PHE A 695 4.88 23.21 -12.62
CA PHE A 695 5.38 22.72 -11.34
C PHE A 695 4.80 23.51 -10.17
N ARG A 696 4.86 24.84 -10.23
CA ARG A 696 4.36 25.73 -9.17
C ARG A 696 2.86 25.52 -8.94
N ASP A 697 2.08 25.43 -10.01
CA ASP A 697 0.64 25.20 -9.92
C ASP A 697 0.33 23.87 -9.23
N LEU A 698 1.06 22.80 -9.57
CA LEU A 698 0.90 21.50 -8.94
C LEU A 698 1.27 21.51 -7.45
N MET A 699 2.35 22.21 -7.07
CA MET A 699 2.74 22.36 -5.67
C MET A 699 1.69 23.14 -4.87
N ASN A 700 1.15 24.22 -5.42
CA ASN A 700 0.08 25.00 -4.81
C ASN A 700 -1.21 24.16 -4.66
N GLU A 701 -1.56 23.35 -5.68
CA GLU A 701 -2.68 22.42 -5.58
C GLU A 701 -2.45 21.36 -4.49
N MET A 702 -1.23 20.83 -4.36
CA MET A 702 -0.85 19.87 -3.31
C MET A 702 -0.93 20.46 -1.90
N ALA A 703 -0.53 21.71 -1.72
CA ALA A 703 -0.53 22.41 -0.42
C ALA A 703 -1.95 22.55 0.17
N GLN A 704 -2.99 22.62 -0.67
CA GLN A 704 -4.40 22.69 -0.25
C GLN A 704 -4.86 21.45 0.54
N PHE A 705 -4.15 20.33 0.42
CA PHE A 705 -4.53 19.06 1.04
C PHE A 705 -3.75 18.76 2.32
N GLY A 706 -3.94 19.55 3.39
CA GLY A 706 -3.31 19.32 4.71
C GLY A 706 -3.88 18.12 5.49
N LEU A 707 -3.30 17.81 6.65
CA LEU A 707 -3.89 16.82 7.57
C LEU A 707 -5.30 17.29 8.00
N GLY A 708 -6.32 16.46 7.79
CA GLY A 708 -7.72 16.81 8.08
C GLY A 708 -8.44 17.62 7.00
N SER A 709 -7.78 17.95 5.89
CA SER A 709 -8.44 18.47 4.67
C SER A 709 -9.49 17.50 4.10
N HIS A 710 -9.36 16.21 4.45
CA HIS A 710 -10.31 15.18 4.06
C HIS A 710 -10.98 14.55 5.29
N LEU A 711 -12.23 14.91 5.55
CA LEU A 711 -13.00 14.35 6.67
C LEU A 711 -13.13 12.83 6.57
N GLY A 712 -13.08 12.24 5.37
CA GLY A 712 -13.10 10.80 5.20
C GLY A 712 -11.84 10.09 5.72
N ASP A 713 -10.74 10.78 6.01
CA ASP A 713 -9.61 10.16 6.72
C ASP A 713 -9.95 9.83 8.17
N PHE A 714 -10.86 10.61 8.79
CA PHE A 714 -11.22 10.48 10.20
C PHE A 714 -12.60 9.88 10.44
N VAL A 715 -13.52 10.10 9.49
CA VAL A 715 -14.89 9.60 9.53
C VAL A 715 -15.11 8.73 8.29
N PRO A 716 -14.89 7.40 8.37
CA PRO A 716 -14.85 6.54 7.18
C PRO A 716 -16.14 6.54 6.35
N VAL A 717 -17.30 6.90 6.93
CA VAL A 717 -18.56 7.07 6.18
C VAL A 717 -18.44 8.15 5.10
N PHE A 718 -17.65 9.20 5.33
CA PHE A 718 -17.40 10.25 4.35
C PHE A 718 -16.43 9.81 3.24
N ARG A 719 -15.78 8.65 3.34
CA ARG A 719 -15.06 8.06 2.18
C ARG A 719 -16.02 7.58 1.09
N TRP A 720 -17.29 7.35 1.43
CA TRP A 720 -18.30 6.82 0.50
C TRP A 720 -18.93 7.89 -0.37
N PHE A 721 -18.86 9.12 0.11
CA PHE A 721 -19.41 10.29 -0.54
C PHE A 721 -18.24 11.25 -0.70
N ASP A 722 -17.63 11.28 -1.90
CA ASP A 722 -16.61 12.28 -2.23
C ASP A 722 -17.30 13.66 -2.38
N PHE A 723 -17.90 14.15 -1.28
CA PHE A 723 -18.75 15.35 -1.21
C PHE A 723 -18.03 16.59 -1.74
N SER A 724 -16.69 16.59 -1.72
CA SER A 724 -15.83 17.67 -2.18
C SER A 724 -15.10 17.39 -3.51
N ARG A 725 -15.32 16.24 -4.17
CA ARG A 725 -14.52 15.74 -5.32
C ARG A 725 -13.00 15.67 -5.06
N SER A 726 -12.62 15.70 -3.79
CA SER A 726 -11.23 15.79 -3.34
C SER A 726 -10.42 14.54 -3.68
N HIS A 727 -11.02 13.34 -3.65
CA HIS A 727 -10.32 12.11 -4.04
C HIS A 727 -9.91 12.16 -5.51
N THR A 728 -10.83 12.59 -6.38
CA THR A 728 -10.58 12.67 -7.82
C THR A 728 -9.54 13.75 -8.12
N LYS A 729 -9.60 14.90 -7.45
CA LYS A 729 -8.61 15.98 -7.59
C LYS A 729 -7.22 15.51 -7.11
N LEU A 730 -7.13 14.92 -5.91
CA LEU A 730 -5.86 14.38 -5.37
C LEU A 730 -5.22 13.33 -6.27
N ARG A 731 -6.02 12.41 -6.82
CA ARG A 731 -5.51 11.40 -7.77
C ARG A 731 -4.93 12.06 -9.02
N LYS A 732 -5.65 13.03 -9.62
CA LYS A 732 -5.15 13.76 -10.79
C LYS A 732 -3.88 14.54 -10.50
N VAL A 733 -3.79 15.20 -9.35
CA VAL A 733 -2.56 15.89 -8.92
C VAL A 733 -1.41 14.89 -8.78
N GLY A 734 -1.67 13.71 -8.18
CA GLY A 734 -0.66 12.65 -8.09
C GLY A 734 -0.19 12.11 -9.43
N GLU A 735 -1.11 11.87 -10.38
CA GLU A 735 -0.77 11.43 -11.74
C GLU A 735 0.09 12.48 -12.48
N LYS A 736 -0.25 13.77 -12.36
CA LYS A 736 0.54 14.86 -12.95
C LYS A 736 1.92 15.03 -12.31
N MET A 737 2.00 14.91 -10.98
CA MET A 737 3.27 14.99 -10.25
C MET A 737 4.18 13.81 -10.58
N ASP A 738 3.62 12.60 -10.71
CA ASP A 738 4.40 11.42 -11.10
C ASP A 738 5.00 11.56 -12.50
N ALA A 739 4.20 12.05 -13.46
CA ALA A 739 4.67 12.33 -14.82
C ALA A 739 5.80 13.36 -14.82
N LEU A 740 5.63 14.47 -14.08
CA LEU A 740 6.65 15.51 -13.99
C LEU A 740 7.96 14.98 -13.37
N PHE A 741 7.88 14.19 -12.29
CA PHE A 741 9.10 13.64 -11.69
C PHE A 741 9.77 12.60 -12.59
N GLN A 742 9.00 11.88 -13.40
CA GLN A 742 9.55 10.98 -14.40
C GLN A 742 10.30 11.76 -15.49
N GLU A 743 9.73 12.87 -15.99
CA GLU A 743 10.39 13.75 -16.96
C GLU A 743 11.74 14.27 -16.42
N LEU A 744 11.79 14.69 -15.16
CA LEU A 744 13.04 15.13 -14.52
C LEU A 744 14.08 14.00 -14.43
N ILE A 745 13.66 12.77 -14.14
CA ILE A 745 14.55 11.61 -14.08
C ILE A 745 15.10 11.28 -15.47
N ASP A 746 14.23 11.22 -16.47
CA ASP A 746 14.59 10.83 -17.83
C ASP A 746 15.52 11.88 -18.47
N GLU A 747 15.32 13.17 -18.18
CA GLU A 747 16.27 14.22 -18.58
C GLU A 747 17.67 14.00 -18.00
N HIS A 748 17.78 13.53 -16.76
CA HIS A 748 19.07 13.24 -16.14
C HIS A 748 19.73 11.98 -16.71
N ARG A 749 18.94 10.99 -17.16
CA ARG A 749 19.45 9.79 -17.85
C ARG A 749 20.03 10.11 -19.23
N ASN A 750 19.46 11.10 -19.92
CA ASN A 750 19.87 11.48 -21.27
C ASN A 750 21.12 12.38 -21.31
N LYS A 751 21.69 12.78 -20.15
CA LYS A 751 22.92 13.59 -20.08
C LYS A 751 24.14 12.67 -20.03
N GLU A 752 25.13 12.90 -20.90
CA GLU A 752 26.35 12.08 -21.02
C GLU A 752 27.22 12.05 -19.75
N GLN A 753 27.06 13.01 -18.85
CA GLN A 753 27.76 13.06 -17.56
C GLN A 753 26.75 13.26 -16.43
N HIS A 754 26.87 12.45 -15.36
CA HIS A 754 26.05 12.64 -14.17
C HIS A 754 26.29 14.03 -13.59
N SER A 755 25.25 14.86 -13.60
CA SER A 755 25.28 16.18 -12.96
C SER A 755 25.52 16.01 -11.45
N ASN A 756 26.21 16.97 -10.82
CA ASN A 756 26.37 17.02 -9.37
C ASN A 756 25.05 17.42 -8.68
N THR A 757 23.98 16.65 -8.89
CA THR A 757 22.63 16.85 -8.35
C THR A 757 22.23 15.66 -7.49
N MET A 758 21.15 15.78 -6.72
CA MET A 758 20.64 14.65 -5.94
C MET A 758 20.03 13.56 -6.84
N ILE A 759 19.36 13.94 -7.94
CA ILE A 759 18.89 12.97 -8.94
C ILE A 759 20.06 12.26 -9.60
N GLY A 760 21.08 13.00 -10.05
CA GLY A 760 22.28 12.43 -10.64
C GLY A 760 22.97 11.42 -9.72
N ARG A 761 23.09 11.75 -8.42
CA ARG A 761 23.64 10.82 -7.41
C ARG A 761 22.78 9.56 -7.26
N LEU A 762 21.47 9.70 -7.20
CA LEU A 762 20.56 8.56 -7.06
C LEU A 762 20.55 7.66 -8.30
N LEU A 763 20.65 8.23 -9.49
CA LEU A 763 20.78 7.48 -10.74
C LEU A 763 22.12 6.75 -10.85
N HIS A 764 23.21 7.39 -10.45
CA HIS A 764 24.50 6.70 -10.38
C HIS A 764 24.47 5.50 -9.42
N LEU A 765 23.80 5.63 -8.27
CA LEU A 765 23.60 4.51 -7.35
C LEU A 765 22.67 3.43 -7.95
N GLN A 766 21.66 3.84 -8.72
CA GLN A 766 20.74 2.95 -9.45
C GLN A 766 21.49 2.04 -10.45
N GLU A 767 22.56 2.51 -11.10
CA GLU A 767 23.37 1.68 -12.01
C GLU A 767 23.98 0.48 -11.28
N SER A 768 24.44 0.68 -10.04
CA SER A 768 25.06 -0.38 -9.24
C SER A 768 24.06 -1.24 -8.46
N GLN A 769 22.90 -0.69 -8.11
CA GLN A 769 21.91 -1.30 -7.22
C GLN A 769 20.46 -0.98 -7.68
N PRO A 770 20.05 -1.45 -8.87
CA PRO A 770 18.78 -1.05 -9.48
C PRO A 770 17.54 -1.44 -8.66
N GLU A 771 17.60 -2.55 -7.90
CA GLU A 771 16.48 -2.95 -7.03
C GLU A 771 16.31 -2.04 -5.81
N TYR A 772 17.38 -1.38 -5.34
CA TYR A 772 17.34 -0.50 -4.17
C TYR A 772 16.98 0.95 -4.50
N TYR A 773 17.28 1.40 -5.73
CA TYR A 773 17.04 2.76 -6.19
C TYR A 773 16.05 2.76 -7.37
N THR A 774 14.90 2.13 -7.21
CA THR A 774 13.85 2.14 -8.24
C THR A 774 13.35 3.56 -8.54
N ASP A 775 12.81 3.80 -9.74
CA ASP A 775 12.26 5.10 -10.12
C ASP A 775 11.20 5.59 -9.14
N GLN A 776 10.35 4.70 -8.62
CA GLN A 776 9.37 5.06 -7.60
C GLN A 776 10.03 5.56 -6.29
N ILE A 777 11.15 4.95 -5.87
CA ILE A 777 11.91 5.41 -4.70
C ILE A 777 12.53 6.77 -4.97
N ILE A 778 13.15 6.95 -6.15
CA ILE A 778 13.79 8.21 -6.54
C ILE A 778 12.75 9.34 -6.61
N LYS A 779 11.62 9.12 -7.31
CA LYS A 779 10.49 10.07 -7.38
C LYS A 779 9.93 10.39 -5.99
N GLY A 780 9.77 9.38 -5.16
CA GLY A 780 9.32 9.55 -3.77
C GLY A 780 10.26 10.40 -2.92
N LEU A 781 11.58 10.24 -3.08
CA LEU A 781 12.59 11.03 -2.38
C LEU A 781 12.64 12.47 -2.91
N ILE A 782 12.59 12.68 -4.22
CA ILE A 782 12.49 14.00 -4.86
C ILE A 782 11.30 14.78 -4.30
N MET A 783 10.11 14.15 -4.28
CA MET A 783 8.90 14.79 -3.76
C MET A 783 9.07 15.21 -2.30
N VAL A 784 9.63 14.33 -1.46
CA VAL A 784 9.84 14.62 -0.03
C VAL A 784 10.82 15.78 0.16
N LEU A 785 11.93 15.80 -0.60
CA LEU A 785 12.95 16.84 -0.50
C LEU A 785 12.39 18.21 -0.86
N ILE A 786 11.65 18.31 -1.96
CA ILE A 786 11.09 19.58 -2.44
C ILE A 786 10.02 20.09 -1.47
N VAL A 787 9.06 19.25 -1.10
CA VAL A 787 7.97 19.66 -0.19
C VAL A 787 8.51 20.04 1.18
N ALA A 788 9.45 19.28 1.74
CA ALA A 788 9.96 19.52 3.08
C ALA A 788 11.05 20.61 3.14
N GLY A 789 11.79 20.85 2.05
CA GLY A 789 12.92 21.78 2.01
C GLY A 789 12.53 23.24 1.76
N THR A 790 11.36 23.49 1.17
CA THR A 790 10.91 24.83 0.80
C THR A 790 10.21 25.56 1.96
N GLU A 791 8.96 25.19 2.27
CA GLU A 791 8.09 26.03 3.11
C GLU A 791 8.62 26.19 4.54
N THR A 792 9.23 25.15 5.13
CA THR A 792 9.70 25.21 6.52
C THR A 792 10.81 26.24 6.74
N SER A 793 11.74 26.34 5.79
CA SER A 793 12.88 27.26 5.89
C SER A 793 12.43 28.69 5.63
N ALA A 794 11.51 28.90 4.68
CA ALA A 794 10.95 30.21 4.39
C ALA A 794 10.16 30.78 5.59
N ILE A 795 9.33 29.94 6.21
CA ILE A 795 8.56 30.30 7.42
C ILE A 795 9.51 30.68 8.56
N ALA A 796 10.58 29.92 8.78
CA ALA A 796 11.54 30.21 9.84
C ALA A 796 12.29 31.54 9.61
N LEU A 797 12.68 31.87 8.36
CA LEU A 797 13.28 33.17 8.02
C LEU A 797 12.31 34.34 8.24
N GLU A 798 11.04 34.17 7.85
CA GLU A 798 10.00 35.19 8.04
C GLU A 798 9.77 35.49 9.53
N TRP A 799 9.72 34.44 10.37
CA TRP A 799 9.62 34.60 11.82
C TRP A 799 10.89 35.20 12.44
N ALA A 800 12.08 34.84 11.96
CA ALA A 800 13.33 35.40 12.45
C ALA A 800 13.39 36.92 12.21
N MET A 801 13.16 37.35 10.97
CA MET A 801 13.14 38.78 10.64
C MET A 801 12.04 39.54 11.38
N SER A 802 10.86 38.95 11.56
CA SER A 802 9.78 39.58 12.34
C SER A 802 10.19 39.81 13.80
N ASN A 803 10.83 38.82 14.43
CA ASN A 803 11.30 38.96 15.80
C ASN A 803 12.42 40.00 15.91
N LEU A 804 13.37 40.03 14.98
CA LEU A 804 14.43 41.04 14.97
C LEU A 804 13.88 42.46 14.81
N LEU A 805 12.90 42.68 13.94
CA LEU A 805 12.26 43.98 13.78
C LEU A 805 11.51 44.43 15.04
N ASN A 806 10.91 43.49 15.78
CA ASN A 806 10.26 43.79 17.06
C ASN A 806 11.25 43.98 18.22
N ASN A 807 12.51 43.57 18.08
CA ASN A 807 13.55 43.63 19.11
C ASN A 807 14.84 44.26 18.51
N PRO A 808 14.86 45.58 18.24
CA PRO A 808 15.94 46.25 17.54
C PRO A 808 17.30 46.15 18.26
N GLU A 809 17.31 46.06 19.60
CA GLU A 809 18.51 45.82 20.40
C GLU A 809 19.16 44.46 20.10
N VAL A 810 18.36 43.44 19.81
CA VAL A 810 18.84 42.11 19.40
C VAL A 810 19.42 42.17 17.99
N LEU A 811 18.72 42.86 17.07
CA LEU A 811 19.22 43.10 15.71
C LEU A 811 20.57 43.83 15.74
N GLU A 812 20.70 44.85 16.58
CA GLU A 812 21.92 45.61 16.75
C GLU A 812 23.08 44.75 17.29
N LYS A 813 22.82 43.93 18.31
CA LYS A 813 23.82 43.02 18.87
C LYS A 813 24.29 41.98 17.85
N ALA A 814 23.40 41.46 17.01
CA ALA A 814 23.77 40.58 15.90
C ALA A 814 24.58 41.28 14.81
N ARG A 815 24.26 42.55 14.53
CA ARG A 815 25.02 43.40 13.60
C ARG A 815 26.44 43.63 14.12
N ILE A 816 26.59 43.99 15.39
CA ILE A 816 27.91 44.17 16.03
C ILE A 816 28.72 42.87 15.98
N GLU A 817 28.11 41.70 16.22
CA GLU A 817 28.78 40.40 16.09
C GLU A 817 29.33 40.19 14.66
N LEU A 818 28.50 40.43 13.63
CA LEU A 818 28.90 40.29 12.22
C LEU A 818 30.03 41.26 11.85
N ASP A 819 29.88 42.54 12.21
CA ASP A 819 30.86 43.57 11.87
C ASP A 819 32.20 43.35 12.60
N THR A 820 32.18 42.81 13.82
CA THR A 820 33.40 42.53 14.61
C THR A 820 34.13 41.29 14.12
N LEU A 821 33.40 40.20 13.81
CA LEU A 821 34.01 38.89 13.53
C LEU A 821 34.26 38.64 12.04
N ILE A 822 33.49 39.29 11.15
CA ILE A 822 33.59 39.13 9.69
C ILE A 822 34.12 40.41 9.04
N GLY A 823 33.61 41.57 9.48
CA GLY A 823 33.92 42.88 8.91
C GLY A 823 32.96 43.30 7.79
N GLU A 824 33.21 44.50 7.25
CA GLU A 824 32.35 45.16 6.25
C GLU A 824 32.85 45.02 4.80
N GLU A 825 34.01 44.40 4.58
CA GLU A 825 34.61 44.30 3.24
C GLU A 825 34.22 43.01 2.50
N CYS A 826 33.81 41.95 3.21
CA CYS A 826 33.45 40.68 2.59
C CYS A 826 32.14 40.10 3.15
N LEU A 827 31.35 39.51 2.27
CA LEU A 827 30.11 38.84 2.66
C LEU A 827 30.42 37.55 3.43
N MET A 828 29.63 37.28 4.47
CA MET A 828 29.78 36.08 5.28
C MET A 828 29.68 34.80 4.44
N LYS A 829 30.51 33.81 4.76
CA LYS A 829 30.45 32.47 4.17
C LYS A 829 29.83 31.48 5.15
N GLU A 830 29.39 30.33 4.65
CA GLU A 830 28.87 29.25 5.52
C GLU A 830 29.88 28.78 6.57
N GLU A 831 31.17 28.85 6.26
CA GLU A 831 32.27 28.46 7.14
C GLU A 831 32.43 29.41 8.33
N ASP A 832 31.97 30.66 8.20
CA ASP A 832 32.07 31.66 9.25
C ASP A 832 31.00 31.51 10.32
N VAL A 833 29.93 30.76 10.05
CA VAL A 833 28.79 30.57 10.96
C VAL A 833 29.24 30.05 12.33
N SER A 834 30.28 29.21 12.39
CA SER A 834 30.78 28.68 13.68
C SER A 834 31.36 29.76 14.60
N LYS A 835 31.68 30.95 14.07
CA LYS A 835 32.16 32.11 14.84
C LYS A 835 30.98 32.97 15.34
N LEU A 836 29.83 32.90 14.67
CA LEU A 836 28.66 33.75 14.90
C LEU A 836 27.69 33.05 15.86
N GLN A 837 28.03 33.04 17.15
CA GLN A 837 27.24 32.33 18.15
C GLN A 837 25.89 33.02 18.42
N TYR A 838 25.86 34.35 18.44
CA TYR A 838 24.65 35.10 18.71
C TYR A 838 23.64 34.98 17.55
N LEU A 839 24.10 34.95 16.30
CA LEU A 839 23.26 34.60 15.14
C LEU A 839 22.63 33.20 15.27
N GLN A 840 23.40 32.20 15.70
CA GLN A 840 22.88 30.85 15.94
C GLN A 840 21.86 30.81 17.09
N ASN A 841 22.08 31.64 18.12
CA ASN A 841 21.15 31.80 19.24
C ASN A 841 19.83 32.42 18.79
N ILE A 842 19.86 33.42 17.90
CA ILE A 842 18.67 34.02 17.28
C ILE A 842 17.85 32.97 16.52
N ILE A 843 18.50 32.11 15.75
CA ILE A 843 17.82 31.04 15.00
C ILE A 843 17.22 30.01 15.96
N SER A 844 17.96 29.63 17.01
CA SER A 844 17.47 28.68 18.02
C SER A 844 16.26 29.23 18.77
N GLU A 845 16.29 30.51 19.15
CA GLU A 845 15.17 31.20 19.81
C GLU A 845 13.97 31.37 18.87
N THR A 846 14.24 31.67 17.60
CA THR A 846 13.18 31.73 16.57
C THR A 846 12.51 30.37 16.41
N LEU A 847 13.27 29.28 16.32
CA LEU A 847 12.71 27.93 16.17
C LEU A 847 12.00 27.43 17.44
N ARG A 848 12.40 27.91 18.61
CA ARG A 848 11.69 27.67 19.88
C ARG A 848 10.33 28.37 19.89
N LEU A 849 10.30 29.66 19.57
CA LEU A 849 9.05 30.43 19.60
C LEU A 849 8.16 30.11 18.40
N HIS A 850 8.72 29.91 17.22
CA HIS A 850 7.97 29.73 15.99
C HIS A 850 8.42 28.48 15.22
N PRO A 851 8.28 27.29 15.82
CA PRO A 851 8.57 26.06 15.10
C PRO A 851 7.62 25.97 13.89
N PRO A 852 8.13 25.80 12.65
CA PRO A 852 7.28 25.80 11.46
C PRO A 852 6.14 24.75 11.52
N ALA A 853 6.38 23.62 12.19
CA ALA A 853 5.40 22.57 12.46
C ALA A 853 5.16 22.42 13.99
N PRO A 854 4.31 23.24 14.61
CA PRO A 854 4.17 23.32 16.07
C PRO A 854 3.61 22.05 16.74
N MET A 855 2.89 21.22 15.97
CA MET A 855 2.38 19.92 16.42
C MET A 855 3.27 18.72 16.03
N LEU A 856 4.47 19.00 15.48
CA LEU A 856 5.29 18.04 14.74
C LEU A 856 4.47 17.27 13.68
N LEU A 857 5.07 16.26 13.06
CA LEU A 857 4.33 15.34 12.19
C LEU A 857 3.70 14.22 13.03
N PRO A 858 2.42 13.86 12.82
CA PRO A 858 1.76 12.84 13.63
C PRO A 858 2.44 11.47 13.55
N HIS A 859 2.58 10.84 14.69
CA HIS A 859 3.05 9.46 14.85
C HIS A 859 1.86 8.52 15.01
N PHE A 860 2.08 7.21 14.87
CA PHE A 860 1.02 6.22 14.95
C PHE A 860 1.50 4.99 15.70
N SER A 861 0.76 4.55 16.73
CA SER A 861 1.10 3.34 17.49
C SER A 861 0.68 2.09 16.74
N TYR A 862 1.55 1.07 16.69
CA TYR A 862 1.19 -0.24 16.13
C TYR A 862 0.61 -1.22 17.18
N GLU A 863 0.91 -1.00 18.46
CA GLU A 863 0.47 -1.81 19.60
C GLU A 863 0.14 -0.96 20.83
N ASP A 864 -0.43 -1.60 21.85
CA ASP A 864 -0.76 -0.97 23.13
C ASP A 864 0.55 -0.62 23.88
N CYS A 865 0.61 0.53 24.53
CA CYS A 865 1.76 0.98 25.33
C CYS A 865 1.32 1.84 26.52
N THR A 866 2.29 2.32 27.30
CA THR A 866 2.08 3.32 28.35
C THR A 866 2.80 4.62 28.00
N VAL A 867 2.18 5.76 28.33
CA VAL A 867 2.80 7.09 28.23
C VAL A 867 2.41 7.90 29.45
N GLY A 868 3.39 8.36 30.23
CA GLY A 868 3.19 9.12 31.47
C GLY A 868 2.30 8.41 32.48
N GLY A 869 2.42 7.07 32.56
CA GLY A 869 1.61 6.22 33.45
C GLY A 869 0.20 5.91 32.95
N TYR A 870 -0.21 6.42 31.78
CA TYR A 870 -1.52 6.13 31.19
C TYR A 870 -1.45 5.00 30.15
N ASP A 871 -2.51 4.20 30.08
CA ASP A 871 -2.70 3.13 29.10
C ASP A 871 -3.10 3.71 27.73
N VAL A 872 -2.25 3.55 26.71
CA VAL A 872 -2.49 4.00 25.34
C VAL A 872 -2.73 2.80 24.43
N PRO A 873 -3.89 2.70 23.74
CA PRO A 873 -4.16 1.56 22.89
C PRO A 873 -3.41 1.66 21.55
N GLY A 874 -3.16 0.51 20.92
CA GLY A 874 -2.65 0.43 19.56
C GLY A 874 -3.59 1.07 18.56
N ASN A 875 -3.04 1.51 17.43
CA ASN A 875 -3.71 2.34 16.42
C ASN A 875 -4.09 3.74 16.88
N THR A 876 -3.34 4.31 17.82
CA THR A 876 -3.50 5.69 18.31
C THR A 876 -2.56 6.62 17.57
N MET A 877 -3.09 7.75 17.08
CA MET A 877 -2.29 8.82 16.51
C MET A 877 -1.68 9.63 17.64
N LEU A 878 -0.35 9.76 17.68
CA LEU A 878 0.35 10.61 18.63
C LEU A 878 0.59 11.98 17.98
N MET A 879 0.17 13.05 18.66
CA MET A 879 0.45 14.44 18.30
C MET A 879 1.19 15.12 19.45
N VAL A 880 2.40 15.61 19.18
CA VAL A 880 3.26 16.26 20.18
C VAL A 880 3.21 17.76 19.97
N ASN A 881 2.74 18.50 20.97
CA ASN A 881 2.63 19.94 20.94
C ASN A 881 3.97 20.59 21.30
N ALA A 882 4.91 20.59 20.36
CA ALA A 882 6.22 21.22 20.53
C ALA A 882 6.08 22.71 20.90
N TRP A 883 5.08 23.40 20.35
CA TRP A 883 4.79 24.80 20.69
C TRP A 883 4.51 25.01 22.18
N ALA A 884 3.76 24.10 22.81
CA ALA A 884 3.49 24.17 24.24
C ALA A 884 4.74 23.84 25.07
N ILE A 885 5.49 22.80 24.71
CA ILE A 885 6.73 22.40 25.39
C ILE A 885 7.76 23.54 25.34
N HIS A 886 7.89 24.19 24.18
CA HIS A 886 8.81 25.31 23.98
C HIS A 886 8.41 26.57 24.75
N ARG A 887 7.19 26.62 25.31
CA ARG A 887 6.68 27.74 26.11
C ARG A 887 6.31 27.34 27.54
N ASP A 888 6.77 26.18 27.98
CA ASP A 888 6.54 25.72 29.33
C ASP A 888 7.37 26.57 30.33
N PRO A 889 6.74 27.30 31.26
CA PRO A 889 7.46 28.11 32.25
C PRO A 889 8.32 27.27 33.20
N GLU A 890 8.07 25.96 33.33
CA GLU A 890 8.95 25.07 34.11
C GLU A 890 10.25 24.75 33.38
N LEU A 891 10.27 24.86 32.04
CA LEU A 891 11.44 24.57 31.22
C LEU A 891 12.18 25.83 30.78
N TRP A 892 11.45 26.94 30.61
CA TRP A 892 11.94 28.19 30.01
C TRP A 892 11.55 29.41 30.85
N VAL A 893 12.55 30.16 31.31
CA VAL A 893 12.34 31.47 31.96
C VAL A 893 11.85 32.48 30.92
N ASP A 894 10.80 33.23 31.26
CA ASP A 894 10.07 34.15 30.36
C ASP A 894 9.78 33.49 29.00
N PRO A 895 8.95 32.43 28.98
CA PRO A 895 8.82 31.53 27.84
C PRO A 895 8.24 32.20 26.59
N THR A 896 7.53 33.31 26.74
CA THR A 896 6.89 34.04 25.64
C THR A 896 7.75 35.16 25.06
N SER A 897 8.81 35.57 25.76
CA SER A 897 9.72 36.63 25.30
C SER A 897 10.77 36.07 24.33
N PHE A 898 11.08 36.84 23.30
CA PHE A 898 12.18 36.56 22.37
C PHE A 898 13.50 36.99 23.03
N LYS A 899 14.28 36.02 23.52
CA LYS A 899 15.55 36.26 24.24
C LYS A 899 16.63 35.29 23.76
N PRO A 900 17.38 35.60 22.69
CA PRO A 900 18.48 34.77 22.21
C PRO A 900 19.55 34.48 23.27
N GLU A 901 19.73 35.38 24.23
CA GLU A 901 20.67 35.25 25.36
C GLU A 901 20.56 33.92 26.11
N ARG A 902 19.37 33.28 26.12
CA ARG A 902 19.16 31.99 26.80
C ARG A 902 20.00 30.83 26.24
N PHE A 903 20.59 31.02 25.06
CA PHE A 903 21.44 30.03 24.40
C PHE A 903 22.95 30.37 24.49
N GLU A 904 23.34 31.41 25.23
CA GLU A 904 24.76 31.81 25.38
C GLU A 904 25.59 30.78 26.19
N ASP A 905 25.00 30.15 27.22
CA ASP A 905 25.68 29.20 28.12
C ASP A 905 25.89 27.78 27.52
N GLY A 906 25.73 27.61 26.21
CA GLY A 906 26.01 26.36 25.48
C GLY A 906 24.76 25.58 25.03
N PRO A 907 24.94 24.33 24.55
CA PRO A 907 23.88 23.57 23.90
C PRO A 907 22.74 23.27 24.86
N THR A 908 21.54 23.70 24.51
CA THR A 908 20.33 23.38 25.27
C THR A 908 20.03 21.90 25.22
N ASP A 909 19.53 21.36 26.34
CA ASP A 909 18.99 20.01 26.41
C ASP A 909 18.04 19.73 25.23
N ILE A 910 18.37 18.70 24.46
CA ILE A 910 17.66 18.28 23.24
C ILE A 910 16.18 17.97 23.55
N LEU A 911 15.88 17.60 24.80
CA LEU A 911 14.52 17.32 25.27
C LEU A 911 13.67 18.60 25.42
N LYS A 912 14.31 19.76 25.65
CA LYS A 912 13.63 21.06 25.77
C LYS A 912 13.35 21.69 24.42
N LEU A 913 14.27 21.54 23.45
CA LEU A 913 14.18 22.16 22.12
C LEU A 913 14.12 21.10 21.00
N MET A 914 12.92 20.91 20.45
CA MET A 914 12.62 19.89 19.42
C MET A 914 11.97 20.42 18.12
N PRO A 915 12.47 21.50 17.50
CA PRO A 915 11.90 22.03 16.25
C PRO A 915 12.04 21.05 15.07
N PHE A 916 12.97 20.10 15.16
CA PHE A 916 13.20 19.05 14.17
C PHE A 916 12.65 17.67 14.61
N GLY A 917 11.87 17.63 15.69
CA GLY A 917 11.42 16.40 16.33
C GLY A 917 12.56 15.62 17.01
N LEU A 918 12.25 14.42 17.49
CA LEU A 918 13.17 13.57 18.26
C LEU A 918 13.11 12.11 17.78
N GLY A 919 14.13 11.32 18.14
CA GLY A 919 14.19 9.88 17.90
C GLY A 919 14.36 9.49 16.44
N ARG A 920 13.92 8.28 16.07
CA ARG A 920 14.16 7.68 14.74
C ARG A 920 13.63 8.51 13.57
N ARG A 921 12.59 9.31 13.83
CA ARG A 921 11.90 10.12 12.83
C ARG A 921 12.31 11.60 12.86
N ALA A 922 13.34 11.95 13.64
CA ALA A 922 13.92 13.30 13.65
C ALA A 922 14.28 13.76 12.24
N CYS A 923 14.13 15.05 11.95
CA CYS A 923 14.27 15.59 10.59
C CYS A 923 15.63 15.24 9.97
N PRO A 924 15.69 14.58 8.79
CA PRO A 924 16.95 14.35 8.10
C PRO A 924 17.53 15.63 7.49
N GLY A 925 16.68 16.65 7.25
CA GLY A 925 17.07 17.93 6.64
C GLY A 925 17.53 19.00 7.63
N ALA A 926 17.69 18.68 8.92
CA ALA A 926 18.02 19.68 9.95
C ALA A 926 19.32 20.44 9.63
N ALA A 927 20.37 19.74 9.20
CA ALA A 927 21.65 20.36 8.84
C ALA A 927 21.53 21.30 7.62
N MET A 928 20.72 20.92 6.62
CA MET A 928 20.46 21.77 5.46
C MET A 928 19.70 23.04 5.85
N ALA A 929 18.64 22.90 6.64
CA ALA A 929 17.86 24.03 7.14
C ALA A 929 18.76 25.00 7.92
N GLN A 930 19.57 24.49 8.85
CA GLN A 930 20.50 25.34 9.63
C GLN A 930 21.47 26.11 8.73
N LYS A 931 22.06 25.48 7.71
CA LYS A 931 22.95 26.17 6.76
C LYS A 931 22.23 27.30 6.01
N THR A 932 21.02 27.04 5.51
CA THR A 932 20.23 28.05 4.81
C THR A 932 19.82 29.20 5.75
N LEU A 933 19.31 28.88 6.95
CA LEU A 933 18.87 29.90 7.91
C LEU A 933 20.02 30.83 8.33
N ASN A 934 21.17 30.27 8.72
CA ASN A 934 22.32 31.04 9.16
C ASN A 934 22.87 31.93 8.04
N LEU A 935 23.08 31.37 6.84
CA LEU A 935 23.63 32.12 5.71
C LEU A 935 22.71 33.28 5.32
N THR A 936 21.41 32.99 5.15
CA THR A 936 20.46 33.98 4.66
C THR A 936 20.18 35.06 5.70
N LEU A 937 19.91 34.70 6.96
CA LEU A 937 19.60 35.67 8.00
C LEU A 937 20.80 36.58 8.28
N GLY A 938 22.00 36.01 8.45
CA GLY A 938 23.19 36.81 8.68
C GLY A 938 23.51 37.74 7.50
N SER A 939 23.30 37.28 6.26
CA SER A 939 23.52 38.13 5.08
C SER A 939 22.52 39.29 5.00
N LEU A 940 21.27 39.10 5.42
CA LEU A 940 20.28 40.18 5.48
C LEU A 940 20.68 41.24 6.50
N ILE A 941 21.16 40.83 7.68
CA ILE A 941 21.64 41.74 8.74
C ILE A 941 22.92 42.45 8.30
N GLN A 942 23.84 41.74 7.66
CA GLN A 942 25.10 42.30 7.19
C GLN A 942 24.89 43.34 6.08
N CYS A 943 23.99 43.08 5.13
CA CYS A 943 23.86 43.89 3.92
C CYS A 943 22.88 45.06 4.02
N PHE A 944 21.96 45.07 4.98
CA PHE A 944 20.88 46.04 5.03
C PHE A 944 20.63 46.54 6.46
N GLU A 945 20.32 47.82 6.57
CA GLU A 945 19.62 48.39 7.72
C GLU A 945 18.13 48.10 7.58
N TRP A 946 17.46 47.76 8.69
CA TRP A 946 16.07 47.33 8.70
C TRP A 946 15.24 48.17 9.66
N GLU A 947 14.08 48.61 9.19
CA GLU A 947 13.09 49.34 9.97
C GLU A 947 11.69 48.75 9.77
N ARG A 948 10.80 49.02 10.72
CA ARG A 948 9.38 48.73 10.58
C ARG A 948 8.72 49.70 9.59
N ILE A 949 7.53 49.37 9.09
CA ILE A 949 6.81 50.27 8.17
C ILE A 949 6.37 51.57 8.88
N GLY A 950 6.04 51.49 10.17
CA GLY A 950 5.73 52.62 11.06
C GLY A 950 6.13 52.31 12.50
N ASP A 951 5.61 53.08 13.46
CA ASP A 951 5.98 52.95 14.88
C ASP A 951 5.42 51.70 15.56
N GLU A 952 4.39 51.08 14.97
CA GLU A 952 3.76 49.87 15.50
C GLU A 952 4.68 48.64 15.36
N GLU A 953 4.56 47.71 16.32
CA GLU A 953 5.21 46.40 16.21
C GLU A 953 4.67 45.60 15.03
N VAL A 954 5.53 44.79 14.42
CA VAL A 954 5.16 43.80 13.41
C VAL A 954 4.14 42.84 14.02
N ASP A 955 3.02 42.63 13.32
CA ASP A 955 1.97 41.68 13.73
C ASP A 955 2.52 40.25 13.83
N MET A 956 2.45 39.65 15.02
CA MET A 956 2.96 38.29 15.30
C MET A 956 1.87 37.20 15.27
N THR A 957 0.73 37.46 14.63
CA THR A 957 -0.39 36.53 14.52
C THR A 957 -0.03 35.33 13.65
N GLU A 958 -0.38 34.14 14.12
CA GLU A 958 -0.15 32.87 13.44
C GLU A 958 -1.17 32.62 12.33
N GLY A 959 -0.69 32.16 11.17
CA GLY A 959 -1.51 31.71 10.05
C GLY A 959 -2.19 30.36 10.30
N ARG A 960 -2.91 29.86 9.28
CA ARG A 960 -3.62 28.57 9.34
C ARG A 960 -2.86 27.51 8.55
N GLY A 961 -2.75 26.30 9.09
CA GLY A 961 -2.19 25.17 8.36
C GLY A 961 -1.57 24.10 9.24
N THR A 962 -1.03 23.05 8.60
CA THR A 962 -0.13 22.09 9.26
C THR A 962 1.24 22.71 9.52
N LEU A 963 1.73 23.51 8.56
CA LEU A 963 2.79 24.47 8.78
C LEU A 963 2.16 25.82 9.14
N VAL A 964 2.82 26.61 9.99
CA VAL A 964 2.28 27.85 10.54
C VAL A 964 3.13 29.06 10.12
N PRO A 965 2.84 29.66 8.95
CA PRO A 965 3.40 30.96 8.57
C PRO A 965 2.79 32.08 9.42
N LYS A 966 3.22 33.34 9.25
CA LYS A 966 2.47 34.49 9.81
C LYS A 966 1.11 34.62 9.12
N ALA A 967 0.12 35.19 9.81
CA ALA A 967 -1.18 35.49 9.21
C ALA A 967 -1.07 36.55 8.12
N ILE A 968 -0.29 37.60 8.39
CA ILE A 968 0.02 38.69 7.46
C ILE A 968 1.48 38.54 7.01
N PRO A 969 1.77 38.56 5.69
CA PRO A 969 3.14 38.53 5.18
C PRO A 969 3.99 39.66 5.78
N LEU A 970 5.26 39.38 6.06
CA LEU A 970 6.17 40.37 6.62
C LEU A 970 6.52 41.46 5.59
N GLU A 971 6.11 42.68 5.87
CA GLU A 971 6.60 43.88 5.19
C GLU A 971 7.53 44.66 6.12
N ALA A 972 8.66 45.10 5.57
CA ALA A 972 9.67 45.89 6.31
C ALA A 972 10.27 46.96 5.40
N LYS A 973 10.93 47.95 5.99
CA LYS A 973 11.77 48.91 5.28
C LYS A 973 13.21 48.42 5.32
N CYS A 974 13.90 48.43 4.18
CA CYS A 974 15.33 48.13 4.12
C CYS A 974 16.11 49.27 3.47
N LYS A 975 17.34 49.49 3.92
CA LYS A 975 18.30 50.40 3.30
C LYS A 975 19.66 49.68 3.11
N PRO A 976 20.22 49.66 1.88
CA PRO A 976 21.49 49.03 1.58
C PRO A 976 22.64 49.60 2.41
N ARG A 977 23.47 48.73 3.00
CA ARG A 977 24.76 49.10 3.60
C ARG A 977 25.86 49.18 2.53
N PRO A 978 26.98 49.89 2.78
CA PRO A 978 28.07 50.02 1.81
C PRO A 978 28.56 48.69 1.22
N ILE A 979 28.58 47.63 2.01
CA ILE A 979 29.02 46.29 1.59
C ILE A 979 28.27 45.76 0.36
N ILE A 980 26.95 45.94 0.26
CA ILE A 980 26.20 45.43 -0.90
C ILE A 980 26.34 46.36 -2.11
N SER A 981 26.58 47.66 -1.88
CA SER A 981 26.79 48.66 -2.93
C SER A 981 28.19 48.60 -3.57
N LYS A 982 29.21 48.17 -2.83
CA LYS A 982 30.56 47.87 -3.36
C LYS A 982 30.57 46.56 -4.17
N ASN A 983 29.69 45.62 -3.81
CA ASN A 983 29.63 44.27 -4.41
C ASN A 983 28.59 44.13 -5.54
N SER A 984 27.84 45.19 -5.89
CA SER A 984 26.80 45.13 -6.93
C SER A 984 27.33 44.98 -8.37
N ASP A 985 28.64 45.15 -8.58
CA ASP A 985 29.30 45.08 -9.89
C ASP A 985 29.96 43.73 -10.22
N PHE A 986 29.85 42.70 -9.38
CA PHE A 986 30.34 41.36 -9.74
C PHE A 986 29.34 40.60 -10.63
N SER A 987 29.41 40.87 -11.93
CA SER A 987 29.23 39.78 -12.90
C SER A 987 30.35 38.76 -12.64
N LEU A 988 29.97 37.52 -12.33
CA LEU A 988 30.80 36.32 -12.26
C LEU A 988 32.28 36.50 -12.68
N ASP A 989 33.15 36.78 -11.71
CA ASP A 989 34.59 36.59 -11.90
C ASP A 989 35.21 35.87 -10.70
N CYS A 990 34.66 34.69 -10.41
CA CYS A 990 35.38 33.62 -9.72
C CYS A 990 36.26 32.82 -10.70
N SER A 991 36.90 33.49 -11.67
CA SER A 991 37.90 32.91 -12.57
C SER A 991 39.33 32.96 -12.02
N LEU A 992 39.54 33.53 -10.82
CA LEU A 992 40.86 33.62 -10.18
C LEU A 992 41.40 32.29 -9.61
N MET A 993 40.63 31.19 -9.66
CA MET A 993 41.19 29.82 -9.53
C MET A 993 41.42 29.12 -10.88
N HIS A 994 40.90 29.64 -12.00
CA HIS A 994 41.11 29.05 -13.32
C HIS A 994 42.45 29.49 -13.92
N ASN A 995 42.92 30.70 -13.63
CA ASN A 995 44.24 31.16 -14.12
C ASN A 995 45.43 30.48 -13.42
N HIS A 996 45.29 29.99 -12.18
CA HIS A 996 46.33 29.17 -11.56
C HIS A 996 46.35 27.72 -12.05
N ILE A 997 45.19 27.14 -12.41
CA ILE A 997 45.11 25.79 -12.98
C ILE A 997 45.52 25.78 -14.46
N ILE A 998 45.24 26.85 -15.22
CA ILE A 998 45.75 27.01 -16.59
C ILE A 998 47.26 27.29 -16.58
N ALA A 999 47.78 28.09 -15.64
CA ALA A 999 49.23 28.29 -15.50
C ALA A 999 49.98 27.01 -15.08
N LEU A 1000 49.39 26.18 -14.21
CA LEU A 1000 49.94 24.87 -13.83
C LEU A 1000 49.84 23.84 -14.98
N ASN A 1001 48.75 23.84 -15.77
CA ASN A 1001 48.62 22.96 -16.93
C ASN A 1001 49.53 23.38 -18.11
N TYR A 1002 49.77 24.68 -18.33
CA TYR A 1002 50.77 25.12 -19.31
C TYR A 1002 52.20 24.79 -18.86
N ALA A 1003 52.51 24.86 -17.55
CA ALA A 1003 53.80 24.42 -17.02
C ALA A 1003 54.00 22.89 -17.13
N LEU A 1004 52.95 22.09 -16.89
CA LEU A 1004 52.99 20.62 -17.02
C LEU A 1004 53.06 20.13 -18.49
N VAL A 1005 52.42 20.82 -19.43
CA VAL A 1005 52.52 20.53 -20.88
C VAL A 1005 53.88 20.94 -21.46
N CYS A 1006 54.51 22.00 -20.95
CA CYS A 1006 55.88 22.36 -21.32
C CYS A 1006 56.93 21.37 -20.75
N ILE A 1007 56.72 20.81 -19.56
CA ILE A 1007 57.60 19.78 -18.98
C ILE A 1007 57.44 18.43 -19.70
N TYR A 1008 56.22 18.07 -20.14
CA TYR A 1008 55.99 16.84 -20.93
C TYR A 1008 56.48 16.93 -22.39
N SER A 1009 56.54 18.12 -22.98
CA SER A 1009 57.07 18.33 -24.34
C SER A 1009 58.61 18.42 -24.38
N PHE A 1010 59.29 18.80 -23.29
CA PHE A 1010 60.77 18.76 -23.20
C PHE A 1010 61.32 17.37 -22.81
N GLY A 1011 60.52 16.51 -22.19
CA GLY A 1011 60.91 15.15 -21.79
C GLY A 1011 60.95 14.10 -22.92
N LYS A 1012 60.55 14.46 -24.15
CA LYS A 1012 60.50 13.53 -25.31
C LYS A 1012 61.60 13.73 -26.36
N ILE A 1013 62.57 14.63 -26.13
CA ILE A 1013 63.70 14.89 -27.04
C ILE A 1013 65.05 14.33 -26.51
N SER A 1014 65.09 13.65 -25.36
CA SER A 1014 66.35 13.15 -24.77
C SER A 1014 66.45 11.64 -24.54
N ARG A 1015 65.76 10.80 -25.34
CA ARG A 1015 66.07 9.35 -25.45
C ARG A 1015 65.98 8.86 -26.90
N MET A 1016 66.85 9.41 -27.74
CA MET A 1016 67.48 8.72 -28.85
C MET A 1016 68.99 8.78 -28.58
N ARG A 1017 69.51 7.83 -27.80
CA ARG A 1017 70.88 7.31 -27.81
C ARG A 1017 71.05 6.28 -26.70
N VAL A 1018 71.33 5.05 -27.16
CA VAL A 1018 71.74 3.82 -26.47
C VAL A 1018 70.65 3.11 -25.67
#